data_AF-A0A7Y3TUN4-F1
#
_entry.id   AF-A0A7Y3TUN4-F1
#
_cell.length_a   1.000
_cell.length_b   1.000
_cell.length_c   1.000
_cell.angle_alpha   90.00
_cell.angle_beta   90.00
_cell.angle_gamma   90.00
#
_symmetry.space_group_name_H-M   'P 1'
#
loop_
_entity.id
_entity.type
_entity.pdbx_description
1 polymer ?
#
loop_
_entity_poly.entity_id
_entity_poly.type
_entity_poly.pdbx_seq_one_letter_code
_entity_poly.pdbx_strand_id
1 'polypeptide(L)'
;MANLTYPGVYVEEVSSGIRPIQSAGTSTAAFIGIAEKGPLNEAVKIFNFTEYQNLYGSFLNNSFLSHSVYQFFNNGGSQCYIIRIGTNLKTANIVLKDRGSTAQPSLTISAKSPGVWGNQLAVQVTDGSNDPANEFNLLVYRQDAVIPSDLTKATLLERIENLSMVPGSANFFATRTSASKQIQATVTQIQTTVTGNPNVQAGSSLGAGTPLPLTIAERKKFRINIDGDGYQEVDLQTAVGLGAGQVTDLNSTATIASAIAFAVRRLTKLRASTNQAAFDNFTCAPNSEGVLLLTSGASSLASSVTVAPAINSSEDASGLLKLGKLNSGKETIGGAVTRPLVNPIGIPYYFLGDNTENTAQVVSIQVGSDGDLVNSDQPFIAALPLLDTIDDVSLIAIPGIGSEAIVGAGMKYCANRSLSDCFFIGDMRQDNDTVAEAEIFAAAVSPKNSYGAVYIPWVKMLDPTGVLPEPILVPPSGFVAGLYAKTDAQRGVWKAPAGVNVGLGGAVGLAVNFTDVQQGNLNDKNINGIRQFASSGIVLWGARTMSADPEWKYIPVRRMAIFLRVSIYRGIQFAVFEPNDEPLWSQLRLNIGSFMTGLFRRGAFQGATPSQAFFVKCDGETTTQDDINVGRVNVLVGFAPLKPAEFVVVKISQKAGQSS
;
A
#
# COMPACT_ATOMS: atom_id res chain seq x y z
N MET A 1 50.16 24.66 2.07
CA MET A 1 50.91 24.95 3.31
C MET A 1 50.96 26.46 3.49
N ALA A 2 50.45 26.98 4.61
CA ALA A 2 50.53 28.40 4.91
C ALA A 2 52.00 28.80 5.18
N ASN A 3 52.45 29.92 4.62
CA ASN A 3 53.76 30.51 4.95
C ASN A 3 53.67 31.12 6.35
N LEU A 4 54.28 30.46 7.33
CA LEU A 4 54.34 30.91 8.72
C LEU A 4 55.50 31.90 8.87
N THR A 5 55.20 33.14 9.26
CA THR A 5 56.17 34.26 9.27
C THR A 5 56.60 34.72 10.67
N TYR A 6 56.18 34.06 11.74
CA TYR A 6 56.63 34.36 13.11
C TYR A 6 56.50 33.15 14.06
N PRO A 7 57.23 33.12 15.20
CA PRO A 7 57.12 32.05 16.18
C PRO A 7 55.80 32.12 16.96
N GLY A 8 55.06 31.00 17.06
CA GLY A 8 53.81 30.87 17.82
C GLY A 8 53.32 29.42 17.88
N VAL A 9 52.33 29.13 18.73
CA VAL A 9 51.60 27.84 18.74
C VAL A 9 50.40 27.99 17.82
N TYR A 10 50.38 27.23 16.72
CA TYR A 10 49.28 27.20 15.76
C TYR A 10 48.45 25.95 16.02
N VAL A 11 47.15 26.15 16.29
CA VAL A 11 46.19 25.05 16.43
C VAL A 11 45.50 24.90 15.08
N GLU A 12 45.78 23.80 14.39
CA GLU A 12 45.06 23.39 13.19
C GLU A 12 43.96 22.42 13.61
N GLU A 13 42.71 22.72 13.26
CA GLU A 13 41.58 21.87 13.57
C GLU A 13 41.56 20.70 12.59
N VAL A 14 42.20 19.59 12.98
CA VAL A 14 42.18 18.34 12.21
C VAL A 14 40.81 17.70 12.42
N SER A 15 39.86 17.99 11.54
CA SER A 15 38.61 17.23 11.48
C SER A 15 38.98 15.76 11.26
N SER A 16 38.57 14.88 12.17
CA SER A 16 38.70 13.44 11.98
C SER A 16 37.77 13.04 10.84
N GLY A 17 38.24 13.18 9.58
CA GLY A 17 37.48 12.97 8.34
C GLY A 17 37.00 11.53 8.10
N ILE A 18 36.88 10.72 9.15
CA ILE A 18 36.38 9.36 9.09
C ILE A 18 34.85 9.40 9.18
N ARG A 19 34.19 9.11 8.06
CA ARG A 19 32.75 8.89 7.99
C ARG A 19 32.52 7.38 7.96
N PRO A 20 32.07 6.75 9.07
CA PRO A 20 31.97 5.30 9.15
C PRO A 20 30.94 4.76 8.15
N ILE A 21 31.36 3.79 7.35
CA ILE A 21 30.48 3.10 6.40
C ILE A 21 29.52 2.19 7.17
N GLN A 22 28.23 2.40 6.99
CA GLN A 22 27.18 1.54 7.53
C GLN A 22 27.01 0.29 6.65
N SER A 23 26.80 -0.85 7.29
CA SER A 23 26.53 -2.12 6.60
C SER A 23 25.16 -2.05 5.92
N ALA A 24 25.09 -2.41 4.64
CA ALA A 24 23.83 -2.51 3.91
C ALA A 24 22.95 -3.66 4.43
N GLY A 25 21.63 -3.55 4.27
CA GLY A 25 20.71 -4.65 4.54
C GLY A 25 20.89 -5.80 3.55
N THR A 26 20.81 -7.04 4.02
CA THR A 26 21.03 -8.25 3.19
C THR A 26 19.84 -9.20 3.14
N SER A 27 18.77 -8.89 3.87
CA SER A 27 17.64 -9.81 4.12
C SER A 27 16.27 -9.30 3.69
N THR A 28 16.15 -8.05 3.22
CA THR A 28 14.89 -7.54 2.66
C THR A 28 14.58 -8.30 1.37
N ALA A 29 13.51 -9.09 1.38
CA ALA A 29 13.07 -9.87 0.24
C ALA A 29 12.01 -9.14 -0.58
N ALA A 30 11.82 -9.53 -1.84
CA ALA A 30 10.68 -9.18 -2.66
C ALA A 30 10.04 -10.46 -3.20
N PHE A 31 8.72 -10.60 -3.01
CA PHE A 31 7.94 -11.73 -3.49
C PHE A 31 6.93 -11.26 -4.53
N ILE A 32 6.96 -11.89 -5.70
CA ILE A 32 6.07 -11.58 -6.82
C ILE A 32 5.12 -12.75 -7.02
N GLY A 33 3.81 -12.49 -7.03
CA GLY A 33 2.85 -13.55 -7.28
C GLY A 33 1.40 -13.09 -7.27
N ILE A 34 0.49 -14.04 -7.15
CA ILE A 34 -0.95 -13.78 -7.15
C ILE A 34 -1.44 -13.78 -5.69
N ALA A 35 -2.30 -12.83 -5.36
CA ALA A 35 -2.91 -12.69 -4.04
C ALA A 35 -4.44 -12.48 -4.16
N GLU A 36 -5.16 -12.81 -3.09
CA GLU A 36 -6.63 -12.73 -3.02
C GLU A 36 -7.13 -11.29 -3.22
N LYS A 37 -6.43 -10.33 -2.63
CA LYS A 37 -6.79 -8.90 -2.67
C LYS A 37 -5.55 -8.01 -2.58
N GLY A 38 -5.76 -6.70 -2.48
CA GLY A 38 -4.69 -5.71 -2.26
C GLY A 38 -4.22 -4.99 -3.51
N PRO A 39 -3.27 -4.05 -3.35
CA PRO A 39 -2.70 -3.25 -4.44
C PRO A 39 -2.15 -4.13 -5.57
N LEU A 40 -2.36 -3.72 -6.83
CA LEU A 40 -1.99 -4.49 -8.03
C LEU A 40 -0.84 -3.79 -8.76
N ASN A 41 0.16 -4.55 -9.21
CA ASN A 41 1.33 -4.04 -9.94
C ASN A 41 2.09 -2.92 -9.21
N GLU A 42 2.11 -3.00 -7.88
CA GLU A 42 2.82 -2.09 -7.00
C GLU A 42 3.58 -2.91 -5.95
N ALA A 43 4.81 -2.48 -5.64
CA ALA A 43 5.64 -3.09 -4.63
C ALA A 43 5.36 -2.44 -3.26
N VAL A 44 4.70 -3.18 -2.37
CA VAL A 44 4.34 -2.69 -1.03
C VAL A 44 5.16 -3.41 0.02
N LYS A 45 5.80 -2.63 0.90
CA LYS A 45 6.61 -3.17 2.00
C LYS A 45 5.73 -3.61 3.15
N ILE A 46 6.03 -4.78 3.71
CA ILE A 46 5.39 -5.33 4.91
C ILE A 46 6.44 -5.86 5.89
N PHE A 47 6.06 -5.97 7.17
CA PHE A 47 6.96 -6.33 8.26
C PHE A 47 6.59 -7.62 8.98
N ASN A 48 5.42 -8.18 8.71
CA ASN A 48 4.99 -9.45 9.27
C ASN A 48 3.85 -10.08 8.44
N PHE A 49 3.53 -11.35 8.74
CA PHE A 49 2.48 -12.06 8.02
C PHE A 49 1.06 -11.55 8.32
N THR A 50 0.80 -11.00 9.51
CA THR A 50 -0.51 -10.40 9.82
C THR A 50 -0.79 -9.19 8.93
N GLU A 51 0.23 -8.38 8.64
CA GLU A 51 0.15 -7.28 7.67
C GLU A 51 -0.10 -7.79 6.25
N TYR A 52 0.57 -8.87 5.84
CA TYR A 52 0.25 -9.56 4.58
C TYR A 52 -1.23 -9.94 4.52
N GLN A 53 -1.77 -10.63 5.54
CA GLN A 53 -3.16 -11.06 5.53
C GLN A 53 -4.15 -9.89 5.47
N ASN A 54 -3.84 -8.80 6.18
CA ASN A 54 -4.66 -7.60 6.18
C ASN A 54 -4.72 -6.94 4.79
N LEU A 55 -3.61 -6.87 4.07
CA LEU A 55 -3.51 -6.19 2.77
C LEU A 55 -3.88 -7.11 1.59
N TYR A 56 -3.34 -8.33 1.58
CA TYR A 56 -3.33 -9.24 0.44
C TYR A 56 -4.26 -10.46 0.59
N GLY A 57 -4.80 -10.68 1.79
CA GLY A 57 -5.75 -11.76 2.06
C GLY A 57 -5.10 -13.07 2.47
N SER A 58 -5.86 -14.15 2.34
CA SER A 58 -5.54 -15.48 2.87
C SER A 58 -4.65 -16.30 1.93
N PHE A 59 -4.48 -17.58 2.27
CA PHE A 59 -3.84 -18.57 1.42
C PHE A 59 -4.72 -18.91 0.20
N LEU A 60 -4.07 -19.05 -0.95
CA LEU A 60 -4.73 -19.44 -2.21
C LEU A 60 -4.27 -20.84 -2.61
N ASN A 61 -5.18 -21.66 -3.14
CA ASN A 61 -4.84 -23.02 -3.58
C ASN A 61 -3.98 -23.04 -4.85
N ASN A 62 -4.17 -22.07 -5.75
CA ASN A 62 -3.48 -22.01 -7.04
C ASN A 62 -2.35 -20.98 -7.07
N SER A 63 -1.92 -20.47 -5.91
CA SER A 63 -0.78 -19.56 -5.82
C SER A 63 -0.02 -19.71 -4.51
N PHE A 64 1.30 -19.68 -4.60
CA PHE A 64 2.19 -19.90 -3.47
C PHE A 64 2.79 -18.62 -2.89
N LEU A 65 2.32 -17.44 -3.29
CA LEU A 65 2.81 -16.16 -2.77
C LEU A 65 2.64 -16.07 -1.24
N SER A 66 1.42 -16.28 -0.75
CA SER A 66 1.11 -16.24 0.69
C SER A 66 1.87 -17.31 1.48
N HIS A 67 1.97 -18.52 0.93
CA HIS A 67 2.75 -19.62 1.52
C HIS A 67 4.23 -19.24 1.68
N SER A 68 4.87 -18.70 0.63
CA SER A 68 6.27 -18.32 0.70
C SER A 68 6.53 -17.15 1.63
N VAL A 69 5.63 -16.16 1.69
CA VAL A 69 5.74 -15.04 2.63
C VAL A 69 5.57 -15.51 4.08
N TYR A 70 4.62 -16.40 4.34
CA TYR A 70 4.45 -17.04 5.65
C TYR A 70 5.74 -17.75 6.08
N GLN A 71 6.32 -18.54 5.18
CA GLN A 71 7.55 -19.29 5.47
C GLN A 71 8.77 -18.38 5.64
N PHE A 72 8.85 -17.29 4.89
CA PHE A 72 9.90 -16.29 5.03
C PHE A 72 9.95 -15.73 6.45
N PHE A 73 8.81 -15.26 6.97
CA PHE A 73 8.74 -14.71 8.34
C PHE A 73 9.02 -15.77 9.40
N ASN A 74 8.52 -17.00 9.23
CA ASN A 74 8.76 -18.08 10.18
C ASN A 74 10.20 -18.63 10.19
N ASN A 75 10.98 -18.36 9.13
CA ASN A 75 12.35 -18.84 9.01
C ASN A 75 13.40 -17.75 9.24
N GLY A 76 13.01 -16.56 9.70
CA GLY A 76 13.91 -15.49 10.15
C GLY A 76 13.93 -14.25 9.26
N GLY A 77 13.05 -14.17 8.27
CA GLY A 77 12.77 -12.93 7.55
C GLY A 77 12.09 -11.89 8.44
N SER A 78 12.41 -10.61 8.24
CA SER A 78 11.91 -9.50 9.08
C SER A 78 11.10 -8.46 8.31
N GLN A 79 11.30 -8.35 7.00
CA GLN A 79 10.57 -7.43 6.12
C GLN A 79 10.68 -7.90 4.68
N CYS A 80 9.62 -7.68 3.90
CA CYS A 80 9.64 -7.96 2.47
C CYS A 80 8.71 -7.02 1.70
N TYR A 81 8.95 -6.91 0.40
CA TYR A 81 8.05 -6.28 -0.55
C TYR A 81 7.17 -7.35 -1.19
N ILE A 82 5.90 -7.02 -1.37
CA ILE A 82 4.94 -7.85 -2.09
C ILE A 82 4.57 -7.14 -3.37
N ILE A 83 4.65 -7.85 -4.48
CA ILE A 83 4.10 -7.42 -5.76
C ILE A 83 3.02 -8.42 -6.14
N ARG A 84 1.77 -7.99 -6.01
CA ARG A 84 0.62 -8.72 -6.54
C ARG A 84 0.50 -8.44 -8.03
N ILE A 85 0.38 -9.51 -8.82
CA ILE A 85 0.11 -9.43 -10.25
C ILE A 85 -1.21 -10.12 -10.59
N GLY A 86 -1.69 -9.87 -11.80
CA GLY A 86 -2.74 -10.65 -12.43
C GLY A 86 -3.29 -9.99 -13.70
N THR A 87 -4.14 -10.70 -14.43
CA THR A 87 -4.67 -10.29 -15.75
C THR A 87 -6.19 -10.28 -15.75
N ASN A 88 -6.81 -9.24 -16.34
CA ASN A 88 -8.27 -9.12 -16.48
C ASN A 88 -9.07 -9.20 -15.15
N LEU A 89 -8.43 -8.77 -14.05
CA LEU A 89 -9.07 -8.68 -12.74
C LEU A 89 -10.22 -7.69 -12.76
N LYS A 90 -11.31 -8.00 -12.05
CA LYS A 90 -12.48 -7.13 -11.93
C LYS A 90 -12.75 -6.77 -10.48
N THR A 91 -13.05 -5.50 -10.24
CA THR A 91 -13.44 -5.00 -8.92
C THR A 91 -14.94 -5.15 -8.72
N ALA A 92 -15.34 -5.83 -7.65
CA ALA A 92 -16.74 -5.93 -7.27
C ALA A 92 -17.29 -4.52 -7.01
N ASN A 93 -18.39 -4.14 -7.65
CA ASN A 93 -19.03 -2.85 -7.42
C ASN A 93 -20.55 -2.92 -7.52
N ILE A 94 -21.17 -1.88 -6.99
CA ILE A 94 -22.59 -1.60 -7.13
C ILE A 94 -22.79 -0.11 -7.36
N VAL A 95 -23.67 0.25 -8.30
CA VAL A 95 -24.05 1.63 -8.59
C VAL A 95 -25.45 1.87 -8.03
N LEU A 96 -25.55 2.68 -6.99
CA LEU A 96 -26.80 2.99 -6.30
C LEU A 96 -27.50 4.19 -6.95
N LYS A 97 -28.84 4.14 -6.97
CA LYS A 97 -29.67 5.28 -7.35
C LYS A 97 -29.78 6.31 -6.21
N ASP A 98 -30.09 7.54 -6.56
CA ASP A 98 -30.33 8.66 -5.64
C ASP A 98 -31.79 8.71 -5.16
N ARG A 99 -32.07 9.61 -4.24
CA ARG A 99 -33.38 9.77 -3.58
C ARG A 99 -34.33 10.70 -4.33
N GLY A 100 -34.04 11.02 -5.59
CA GLY A 100 -34.90 11.87 -6.40
C GLY A 100 -36.20 11.16 -6.81
N SER A 101 -37.23 11.96 -7.12
CA SER A 101 -38.52 11.45 -7.61
C SER A 101 -38.36 10.62 -8.89
N THR A 102 -37.42 11.03 -9.75
CA THR A 102 -36.90 10.22 -10.87
C THR A 102 -35.47 9.86 -10.55
N ALA A 103 -35.28 8.69 -9.93
CA ALA A 103 -34.01 8.29 -9.36
C ALA A 103 -32.89 8.21 -10.42
N GLN A 104 -31.76 8.87 -10.15
CA GLN A 104 -30.57 8.92 -11.02
C GLN A 104 -29.40 8.15 -10.39
N PRO A 105 -28.36 7.77 -11.14
CA PRO A 105 -27.13 7.21 -10.56
C PRO A 105 -26.50 8.19 -9.54
N SER A 106 -26.33 7.73 -8.30
CA SER A 106 -25.79 8.49 -7.17
C SER A 106 -24.34 8.13 -6.88
N LEU A 107 -24.10 6.88 -6.47
CA LEU A 107 -22.87 6.47 -5.81
C LEU A 107 -22.48 5.09 -6.32
N THR A 108 -21.27 4.98 -6.85
CA THR A 108 -20.60 3.69 -7.08
C THR A 108 -19.84 3.32 -5.84
N ILE A 109 -20.17 2.19 -5.24
CA ILE A 109 -19.42 1.60 -4.14
C ILE A 109 -18.70 0.39 -4.70
N SER A 110 -17.38 0.41 -4.62
CA SER A 110 -16.50 -0.67 -5.11
C SER A 110 -15.71 -1.26 -3.96
N ALA A 111 -15.32 -2.53 -4.07
CA ALA A 111 -14.31 -3.10 -3.21
C ALA A 111 -12.98 -2.35 -3.38
N LYS A 112 -12.14 -2.31 -2.34
CA LYS A 112 -10.89 -1.52 -2.32
C LYS A 112 -9.90 -1.92 -3.42
N SER A 113 -9.95 -3.17 -3.84
CA SER A 113 -9.06 -3.78 -4.82
C SER A 113 -9.81 -4.87 -5.57
N PRO A 114 -9.41 -5.23 -6.79
CA PRO A 114 -10.09 -6.27 -7.53
C PRO A 114 -9.87 -7.67 -6.95
N GLY A 115 -10.78 -8.58 -7.30
CA GLY A 115 -10.80 -9.98 -6.88
C GLY A 115 -12.19 -10.44 -6.42
N VAL A 116 -12.37 -11.75 -6.33
CA VAL A 116 -13.62 -12.40 -5.90
C VAL A 116 -13.97 -12.05 -4.44
N TRP A 117 -12.97 -11.75 -3.60
CA TRP A 117 -13.16 -11.32 -2.22
C TRP A 117 -14.15 -10.16 -2.06
N GLY A 118 -14.22 -9.27 -3.05
CA GLY A 118 -15.11 -8.11 -3.04
C GLY A 118 -16.60 -8.51 -3.09
N ASN A 119 -16.92 -9.69 -3.61
CA ASN A 119 -18.29 -10.22 -3.69
C ASN A 119 -18.82 -10.67 -2.31
N GLN A 120 -17.95 -10.78 -1.30
CA GLN A 120 -18.34 -11.12 0.08
C GLN A 120 -18.66 -9.89 0.92
N LEU A 121 -18.59 -8.69 0.32
CA LEU A 121 -18.88 -7.44 1.00
C LEU A 121 -20.33 -7.03 0.80
N ALA A 122 -20.95 -6.63 1.91
CA ALA A 122 -22.27 -6.01 1.94
C ALA A 122 -22.16 -4.61 2.54
N VAL A 123 -22.89 -3.65 1.98
CA VAL A 123 -22.91 -2.27 2.45
C VAL A 123 -24.32 -1.86 2.79
N GLN A 124 -24.51 -1.39 4.02
CA GLN A 124 -25.74 -0.77 4.47
C GLN A 124 -25.62 0.74 4.35
N VAL A 125 -26.59 1.35 3.68
CA VAL A 125 -26.75 2.81 3.62
C VAL A 125 -27.79 3.23 4.64
N THR A 126 -27.46 4.16 5.53
CA THR A 126 -28.44 4.79 6.43
C THR A 126 -28.39 6.31 6.31
N ASP A 127 -29.37 7.00 6.88
CA ASP A 127 -29.26 8.44 7.09
C ASP A 127 -28.11 8.78 8.05
N GLY A 128 -27.56 9.99 7.89
CA GLY A 128 -26.52 10.53 8.74
C GLY A 128 -27.00 10.66 10.17
N SER A 129 -26.10 10.40 11.12
CA SER A 129 -26.41 10.44 12.55
C SER A 129 -26.60 11.88 13.05
N ASN A 130 -25.86 12.83 12.47
CA ASN A 130 -25.89 14.24 12.87
C ASN A 130 -26.86 15.08 12.04
N ASP A 131 -26.88 14.88 10.72
CA ASP A 131 -27.81 15.55 9.82
C ASP A 131 -28.51 14.54 8.88
N PRO A 132 -29.58 13.86 9.35
CA PRO A 132 -30.30 12.86 8.58
C PRO A 132 -30.86 13.37 7.24
N ALA A 133 -31.08 14.70 7.13
CA ALA A 133 -31.62 15.32 5.94
C ALA A 133 -30.56 15.49 4.83
N ASN A 134 -29.27 15.63 5.20
CA ASN A 134 -28.21 16.06 4.28
C ASN A 134 -27.00 15.11 4.23
N GLU A 135 -26.84 14.23 5.21
CA GLU A 135 -25.72 13.29 5.33
C GLU A 135 -26.20 11.84 5.31
N PHE A 136 -25.28 10.90 5.07
CA PHE A 136 -25.57 9.46 5.08
C PHE A 136 -24.42 8.67 5.72
N ASN A 137 -24.68 7.44 6.15
CA ASN A 137 -23.66 6.53 6.65
C ASN A 137 -23.49 5.35 5.70
N LEU A 138 -22.28 4.82 5.62
CA LEU A 138 -21.96 3.53 5.00
C LEU A 138 -21.42 2.59 6.07
N LEU A 139 -22.10 1.48 6.29
CA LEU A 139 -21.66 0.41 7.18
C LEU A 139 -21.30 -0.80 6.33
N VAL A 140 -20.06 -1.25 6.44
CA VAL A 140 -19.50 -2.35 5.64
C VAL A 140 -19.48 -3.61 6.47
N TYR A 141 -20.03 -4.68 5.90
CA TYR A 141 -20.13 -5.99 6.51
C TYR A 141 -19.43 -7.02 5.62
N ARG A 142 -18.93 -8.09 6.24
CA ARG A 142 -18.47 -9.30 5.55
C ARG A 142 -19.39 -10.46 5.91
N GLN A 143 -19.60 -11.31 4.93
CA GLN A 143 -20.34 -12.56 5.07
C GLN A 143 -19.40 -13.75 4.88
N ASP A 144 -19.65 -14.82 5.63
CA ASP A 144 -18.88 -16.05 5.54
C ASP A 144 -19.31 -16.93 4.34
N ALA A 145 -20.48 -16.65 3.76
CA ALA A 145 -21.02 -17.30 2.56
C ALA A 145 -21.59 -16.25 1.58
N VAL A 146 -21.61 -16.56 0.28
CA VAL A 146 -21.97 -15.62 -0.81
C VAL A 146 -23.37 -15.02 -0.66
N ILE A 147 -24.33 -15.75 -0.06
CA ILE A 147 -25.65 -15.24 0.32
C ILE A 147 -26.07 -15.93 1.64
N PRO A 148 -26.05 -15.24 2.80
CA PRO A 148 -26.51 -15.82 4.05
C PRO A 148 -28.03 -15.91 4.09
N SER A 149 -28.55 -17.01 4.65
CA SER A 149 -29.97 -17.19 4.93
C SER A 149 -30.48 -16.32 6.10
N ASP A 150 -29.56 -15.76 6.88
CA ASP A 150 -29.82 -14.86 8.01
C ASP A 150 -28.92 -13.62 7.92
N LEU A 151 -29.54 -12.51 7.55
CA LEU A 151 -28.88 -11.22 7.36
C LEU A 151 -28.49 -10.55 8.69
N THR A 152 -28.84 -11.15 9.84
CA THR A 152 -28.41 -10.68 11.16
C THR A 152 -27.04 -11.21 11.59
N LYS A 153 -26.48 -12.21 10.87
CA LYS A 153 -25.16 -12.81 11.15
C LYS A 153 -24.07 -12.31 10.21
N ALA A 154 -24.00 -11.00 9.97
CA ALA A 154 -22.92 -10.39 9.20
C ALA A 154 -21.93 -9.70 10.15
N THR A 155 -20.63 -9.91 9.93
CA THR A 155 -19.61 -9.27 10.74
C THR A 155 -19.38 -7.85 10.25
N LEU A 156 -19.71 -6.86 11.06
CA LEU A 156 -19.41 -5.46 10.78
C LEU A 156 -17.89 -5.27 10.73
N LEU A 157 -17.39 -4.82 9.57
CA LEU A 157 -15.98 -4.55 9.36
C LEU A 157 -15.62 -3.07 9.58
N GLU A 158 -16.48 -2.16 9.13
CA GLU A 158 -16.18 -0.73 9.12
C GLU A 158 -17.46 0.11 9.18
N ARG A 159 -17.40 1.26 9.87
CA ARG A 159 -18.44 2.29 9.85
C ARG A 159 -17.86 3.60 9.36
N ILE A 160 -18.51 4.20 8.38
CA ILE A 160 -18.14 5.50 7.83
C ILE A 160 -19.37 6.40 7.91
N GLU A 161 -19.38 7.27 8.92
CA GLU A 161 -20.57 8.03 9.30
C GLU A 161 -20.52 9.49 8.81
N ASN A 162 -21.70 10.08 8.69
CA ASN A 162 -21.96 11.50 8.40
C ASN A 162 -21.33 11.97 7.09
N LEU A 163 -21.38 11.13 6.06
CA LEU A 163 -20.85 11.41 4.73
C LEU A 163 -21.70 12.44 4.00
N SER A 164 -21.02 13.31 3.24
CA SER A 164 -21.63 14.36 2.43
C SER A 164 -21.37 14.12 0.94
N MET A 165 -22.38 14.42 0.12
CA MET A 165 -22.28 14.44 -1.35
C MET A 165 -21.62 15.73 -1.88
N VAL A 166 -21.33 16.72 -1.02
CA VAL A 166 -20.82 18.04 -1.43
C VAL A 166 -19.30 18.04 -1.55
N PRO A 167 -18.73 18.29 -2.75
CA PRO A 167 -17.30 18.46 -2.92
C PRO A 167 -16.76 19.61 -2.06
N GLY A 168 -15.64 19.39 -1.36
CA GLY A 168 -15.04 20.38 -0.46
C GLY A 168 -15.55 20.32 0.99
N SER A 169 -16.58 19.53 1.29
CA SER A 169 -16.94 19.18 2.68
C SER A 169 -15.83 18.35 3.33
N ALA A 170 -15.55 18.58 4.62
CA ALA A 170 -14.64 17.73 5.40
C ALA A 170 -15.13 16.27 5.48
N ASN A 171 -16.44 16.06 5.31
CA ASN A 171 -17.06 14.74 5.28
C ASN A 171 -17.37 14.25 3.86
N PHE A 172 -16.73 14.82 2.83
CA PHE A 172 -16.96 14.40 1.45
C PHE A 172 -16.71 12.89 1.29
N PHE A 173 -17.70 12.16 0.78
CA PHE A 173 -17.70 10.69 0.79
C PHE A 173 -16.45 10.08 0.14
N ALA A 174 -15.94 10.66 -0.96
CA ALA A 174 -14.79 10.11 -1.67
C ALA A 174 -13.51 10.25 -0.83
N THR A 175 -13.34 11.38 -0.15
CA THR A 175 -12.22 11.62 0.76
C THR A 175 -12.29 10.71 1.99
N ARG A 176 -13.49 10.49 2.53
CA ARG A 176 -13.67 9.64 3.71
C ARG A 176 -13.50 8.14 3.39
N THR A 177 -14.01 7.70 2.23
CA THR A 177 -13.88 6.29 1.79
C THR A 177 -12.51 5.95 1.22
N SER A 178 -11.67 6.93 0.83
CA SER A 178 -10.29 6.64 0.43
C SER A 178 -9.44 6.06 1.57
N ALA A 179 -9.77 6.39 2.82
CA ALA A 179 -9.15 5.83 4.02
C ALA A 179 -9.69 4.43 4.40
N SER A 180 -10.79 3.99 3.78
CA SER A 180 -11.37 2.66 4.07
C SER A 180 -10.45 1.54 3.59
N LYS A 181 -10.41 0.47 4.38
CA LYS A 181 -9.67 -0.77 4.10
C LYS A 181 -10.46 -1.75 3.23
N GLN A 182 -11.77 -1.55 3.12
CA GLN A 182 -12.68 -2.52 2.50
C GLN A 182 -13.28 -2.01 1.19
N ILE A 183 -13.68 -0.73 1.15
CA ILE A 183 -14.38 -0.15 0.01
C ILE A 183 -13.73 1.14 -0.47
N GLN A 184 -14.13 1.58 -1.65
CA GLN A 184 -13.95 2.93 -2.15
C GLN A 184 -15.26 3.36 -2.80
N ALA A 185 -15.66 4.62 -2.59
CA ALA A 185 -16.83 5.17 -3.23
C ALA A 185 -16.46 6.28 -4.21
N THR A 186 -17.08 6.26 -5.38
CA THR A 186 -16.92 7.24 -6.47
C THR A 186 -18.30 7.58 -7.04
N VAL A 187 -18.38 8.63 -7.86
CA VAL A 187 -19.60 8.93 -8.63
C VAL A 187 -19.30 8.57 -10.09
N THR A 188 -20.16 7.78 -10.72
CA THR A 188 -19.94 7.14 -12.04
C THR A 188 -19.84 8.13 -13.19
N GLN A 189 -20.34 9.35 -12.99
CA GLN A 189 -20.08 10.50 -13.87
C GLN A 189 -19.69 11.69 -13.00
N ILE A 190 -18.69 12.45 -13.44
CA ILE A 190 -18.24 13.68 -12.78
C ILE A 190 -19.41 14.68 -12.78
N GLN A 191 -20.24 14.67 -11.73
CA GLN A 191 -21.31 15.63 -11.48
C GLN A 191 -20.72 16.92 -10.87
N THR A 192 -19.78 17.56 -11.56
CA THR A 192 -19.17 18.81 -11.07
C THR A 192 -20.04 20.05 -11.31
N THR A 193 -21.22 19.90 -11.92
CA THR A 193 -22.20 20.98 -12.15
C THR A 193 -23.64 20.48 -12.15
N VAL A 194 -24.59 21.41 -11.91
CA VAL A 194 -26.06 21.24 -11.99
C VAL A 194 -26.52 20.57 -13.30
N THR A 195 -25.69 20.60 -14.34
CA THR A 195 -25.95 20.00 -15.65
C THR A 195 -25.91 18.46 -15.66
N GLY A 196 -25.42 17.80 -14.60
CA GLY A 196 -25.23 16.34 -14.56
C GLY A 196 -26.35 15.53 -13.88
N ASN A 197 -27.05 16.09 -12.88
CA ASN A 197 -28.13 15.40 -12.17
C ASN A 197 -29.35 16.33 -11.99
N PRO A 198 -30.50 16.04 -12.64
CA PRO A 198 -31.71 16.85 -12.52
C PRO A 198 -32.29 16.90 -11.11
N ASN A 199 -31.85 16.04 -10.19
CA ASN A 199 -32.28 16.05 -8.80
C ASN A 199 -31.53 17.09 -7.95
N VAL A 200 -30.51 17.79 -8.47
CA VAL A 200 -29.89 18.90 -7.73
C VAL A 200 -30.89 20.05 -7.62
N GLN A 201 -31.20 20.45 -6.39
CA GLN A 201 -32.19 21.46 -6.08
C GLN A 201 -31.55 22.73 -5.51
N ALA A 202 -32.37 23.76 -5.30
CA ALA A 202 -31.99 24.88 -4.45
C ALA A 202 -32.08 24.45 -2.98
N GLY A 203 -31.11 24.87 -2.18
CA GLY A 203 -31.14 24.65 -0.74
C GLY A 203 -32.33 25.39 -0.10
N SER A 204 -32.86 24.82 0.96
CA SER A 204 -34.07 25.34 1.60
C SER A 204 -34.09 25.15 3.12
N SER A 205 -34.87 25.99 3.78
CA SER A 205 -35.18 25.93 5.21
C SER A 205 -36.69 25.94 5.37
N LEU A 206 -37.25 24.82 5.81
CA LEU A 206 -38.64 24.68 6.19
C LEU A 206 -38.80 24.94 7.69
N GLY A 207 -39.75 25.79 8.06
CA GLY A 207 -40.10 26.02 9.46
C GLY A 207 -40.69 24.77 10.15
N ALA A 208 -40.83 24.84 11.47
CA ALA A 208 -41.44 23.76 12.28
C ALA A 208 -42.96 23.87 12.43
N GLY A 209 -43.57 24.95 11.91
CA GLY A 209 -44.99 25.23 12.06
C GLY A 209 -45.38 26.58 11.43
N THR A 210 -46.66 26.93 11.53
CA THR A 210 -47.16 28.23 11.06
C THR A 210 -46.51 29.38 11.84
N PRO A 211 -46.00 30.42 11.17
CA PRO A 211 -45.40 31.56 11.86
C PRO A 211 -46.47 32.32 12.65
N LEU A 212 -46.07 32.87 13.80
CA LEU A 212 -46.91 33.75 14.60
C LEU A 212 -46.85 35.19 14.09
N PRO A 213 -47.94 35.97 14.21
CA PRO A 213 -47.94 37.40 13.92
C PRO A 213 -46.84 38.15 14.68
N LEU A 214 -46.10 39.03 14.00
CA LEU A 214 -45.02 39.83 14.60
C LEU A 214 -45.57 41.16 15.16
N THR A 215 -46.39 41.06 16.20
CA THR A 215 -47.04 42.22 16.84
C THR A 215 -46.15 42.95 17.85
N ILE A 216 -45.05 42.31 18.28
CA ILE A 216 -44.06 42.91 19.20
C ILE A 216 -43.12 43.79 18.37
N ALA A 217 -43.08 45.09 18.67
CA ALA A 217 -42.38 46.08 17.86
C ALA A 217 -40.89 45.77 17.65
N GLU A 218 -40.23 45.20 18.67
CA GLU A 218 -38.79 44.93 18.71
C GLU A 218 -38.39 43.58 18.09
N ARG A 219 -39.29 42.57 18.08
CA ARG A 219 -38.99 41.19 17.64
C ARG A 219 -39.22 40.97 16.15
N LYS A 220 -38.38 41.56 15.32
CA LYS A 220 -38.53 41.56 13.85
C LYS A 220 -37.28 41.12 13.08
N LYS A 221 -36.24 40.68 13.79
CA LYS A 221 -34.96 40.34 13.18
C LYS A 221 -34.63 38.86 13.30
N PHE A 222 -33.84 38.36 12.38
CA PHE A 222 -33.18 37.04 12.48
C PHE A 222 -31.92 37.06 11.65
N ARG A 223 -31.10 36.01 11.70
CA ARG A 223 -29.95 35.86 10.81
C ARG A 223 -30.17 34.75 9.80
N ILE A 224 -29.73 34.98 8.57
CA ILE A 224 -29.77 34.00 7.49
C ILE A 224 -28.39 33.82 6.90
N ASN A 225 -28.03 32.59 6.56
CA ASN A 225 -26.85 32.27 5.76
C ASN A 225 -27.32 31.48 4.54
N ILE A 226 -27.07 32.05 3.36
CA ILE A 226 -27.45 31.50 2.06
C ILE A 226 -26.19 31.04 1.36
N ASP A 227 -26.19 29.80 0.88
CA ASP A 227 -25.13 29.17 0.11
C ASP A 227 -23.72 29.31 0.72
N GLY A 228 -23.64 29.37 2.06
CA GLY A 228 -22.37 29.49 2.80
C GLY A 228 -21.70 30.87 2.75
N ASP A 229 -22.43 31.92 2.37
CA ASP A 229 -21.94 33.30 2.31
C ASP A 229 -21.52 33.85 3.69
N GLY A 230 -22.16 33.37 4.75
CA GLY A 230 -22.03 33.86 6.12
C GLY A 230 -23.37 34.36 6.66
N TYR A 231 -23.51 34.41 7.98
CA TYR A 231 -24.75 34.89 8.61
C TYR A 231 -24.89 36.40 8.46
N GLN A 232 -25.99 36.84 7.85
CA GLN A 232 -26.40 38.24 7.71
C GLN A 232 -27.70 38.49 8.47
N GLU A 233 -27.84 39.65 9.10
CA GLU A 233 -29.05 40.04 9.82
C GLU A 233 -30.13 40.52 8.84
N VAL A 234 -31.32 39.97 8.97
CA VAL A 234 -32.52 40.32 8.20
C VAL A 234 -33.44 41.11 9.12
N ASP A 235 -33.68 42.37 8.79
CA ASP A 235 -34.64 43.22 9.49
C ASP A 235 -35.93 43.35 8.69
N LEU A 236 -36.99 42.70 9.18
CA LEU A 236 -38.30 42.69 8.52
C LEU A 236 -39.01 44.05 8.59
N GLN A 237 -38.58 44.97 9.46
CA GLN A 237 -39.14 46.33 9.50
C GLN A 237 -38.85 47.10 8.20
N THR A 238 -37.75 46.79 7.52
CA THR A 238 -37.39 47.40 6.23
C THR A 238 -38.35 47.03 5.09
N ALA A 239 -39.09 45.93 5.25
CA ALA A 239 -40.05 45.42 4.28
C ALA A 239 -41.48 45.96 4.49
N VAL A 240 -41.75 46.70 5.57
CA VAL A 240 -43.07 47.26 5.87
C VAL A 240 -43.17 48.70 5.34
N GLY A 241 -44.14 48.97 4.46
CA GLY A 241 -44.34 50.29 3.87
C GLY A 241 -45.24 50.28 2.64
N LEU A 242 -45.24 51.39 1.90
CA LEU A 242 -46.06 51.59 0.70
C LEU A 242 -45.24 51.52 -0.61
N GLY A 243 -43.95 51.21 -0.53
CA GLY A 243 -43.07 51.07 -1.70
C GLY A 243 -43.31 49.79 -2.49
N ALA A 244 -42.85 49.76 -3.75
CA ALA A 244 -42.98 48.59 -4.61
C ALA A 244 -42.32 47.35 -3.98
N GLY A 245 -43.12 46.30 -3.75
CA GLY A 245 -42.67 45.03 -3.14
C GLY A 245 -42.67 45.01 -1.60
N GLN A 246 -43.00 46.13 -0.93
CA GLN A 246 -43.22 46.16 0.52
C GLN A 246 -44.60 45.63 0.90
N VAL A 247 -44.75 45.19 2.14
CA VAL A 247 -46.01 44.72 2.72
C VAL A 247 -46.61 45.75 3.68
N THR A 248 -47.92 45.67 3.88
CA THR A 248 -48.65 46.59 4.77
C THR A 248 -48.48 46.24 6.27
N ASP A 249 -48.26 44.97 6.59
CA ASP A 249 -48.12 44.47 7.95
C ASP A 249 -47.29 43.16 8.01
N LEU A 250 -47.06 42.67 9.23
CA LEU A 250 -46.43 41.36 9.50
C LEU A 250 -47.38 40.46 10.32
N ASN A 251 -48.67 40.50 10.00
CA ASN A 251 -49.72 39.83 10.78
C ASN A 251 -50.19 38.50 10.20
N SER A 252 -49.92 38.24 8.92
CA SER A 252 -50.32 37.01 8.24
C SER A 252 -49.11 36.26 7.71
N THR A 253 -49.21 34.94 7.60
CA THR A 253 -48.15 34.11 7.00
C THR A 253 -47.75 34.59 5.60
N ALA A 254 -48.71 35.03 4.79
CA ALA A 254 -48.45 35.51 3.44
C ALA A 254 -47.67 36.83 3.44
N THR A 255 -48.07 37.80 4.27
CA THR A 255 -47.35 39.09 4.39
C THR A 255 -45.95 38.90 4.99
N ILE A 256 -45.81 38.01 5.98
CA ILE A 256 -44.50 37.62 6.54
C ILE A 256 -43.59 36.98 5.47
N ALA A 257 -44.11 36.05 4.66
CA ALA A 257 -43.33 35.41 3.61
C ALA A 257 -42.84 36.41 2.55
N SER A 258 -43.72 37.31 2.10
CA SER A 258 -43.35 38.38 1.17
C SER A 258 -42.33 39.35 1.77
N ALA A 259 -42.46 39.69 3.06
CA ALA A 259 -41.50 40.54 3.76
C ALA A 259 -40.10 39.91 3.85
N ILE A 260 -40.03 38.61 4.17
CA ILE A 260 -38.77 37.85 4.21
C ILE A 260 -38.12 37.85 2.82
N ALA A 261 -38.89 37.50 1.77
CA ALA A 261 -38.37 37.49 0.41
C ALA A 261 -37.86 38.88 -0.02
N PHE A 262 -38.59 39.95 0.33
CA PHE A 262 -38.18 41.32 0.03
C PHE A 262 -36.87 41.71 0.74
N ALA A 263 -36.76 41.43 2.03
CA ALA A 263 -35.58 41.81 2.82
C ALA A 263 -34.33 41.02 2.38
N VAL A 264 -34.47 39.71 2.15
CA VAL A 264 -33.35 38.84 1.75
C VAL A 264 -32.81 39.18 0.37
N ARG A 265 -33.66 39.49 -0.62
CA ARG A 265 -33.23 39.88 -1.98
C ARG A 265 -32.41 41.17 -2.03
N ARG A 266 -32.39 41.95 -0.95
CA ARG A 266 -31.66 43.22 -0.83
C ARG A 266 -30.38 43.09 -0.01
N LEU A 267 -30.09 41.90 0.51
CA LEU A 267 -28.80 41.62 1.14
C LEU A 267 -27.69 41.66 0.09
N THR A 268 -26.52 42.14 0.52
CA THR A 268 -25.32 42.13 -0.31
C THR A 268 -24.52 40.88 0.02
N LYS A 269 -24.10 40.11 -0.98
CA LYS A 269 -23.23 38.95 -0.73
C LYS A 269 -21.93 39.38 -0.04
N LEU A 270 -21.51 38.63 0.98
CA LEU A 270 -20.28 38.85 1.73
C LEU A 270 -19.06 38.27 1.02
N ARG A 271 -19.23 37.15 0.30
CA ARG A 271 -18.14 36.44 -0.37
C ARG A 271 -18.27 36.57 -1.88
N ALA A 272 -17.14 36.80 -2.55
CA ALA A 272 -17.10 36.83 -4.02
C ALA A 272 -17.53 35.50 -4.65
N SER A 273 -17.24 34.38 -3.97
CA SER A 273 -17.58 33.01 -4.39
C SER A 273 -19.07 32.68 -4.37
N THR A 274 -19.89 33.47 -3.66
CA THR A 274 -21.33 33.22 -3.57
C THR A 274 -22.03 33.65 -4.86
N ASN A 275 -22.94 32.81 -5.36
CA ASN A 275 -23.74 33.10 -6.54
C ASN A 275 -24.74 34.22 -6.23
N GLN A 276 -24.70 35.30 -6.99
CA GLN A 276 -25.62 36.44 -6.81
C GLN A 276 -27.09 36.02 -6.98
N ALA A 277 -27.36 35.07 -7.89
CA ALA A 277 -28.70 34.55 -8.11
C ALA A 277 -29.33 33.91 -6.85
N ALA A 278 -28.50 33.44 -5.90
CA ALA A 278 -28.98 32.87 -4.64
C ALA A 278 -29.80 33.88 -3.82
N PHE A 279 -29.46 35.16 -3.90
CA PHE A 279 -30.19 36.25 -3.25
C PHE A 279 -31.25 36.83 -4.18
N ASP A 280 -30.91 37.17 -5.42
CA ASP A 280 -31.81 37.87 -6.35
C ASP A 280 -33.11 37.08 -6.61
N ASN A 281 -32.98 35.75 -6.75
CA ASN A 281 -34.10 34.85 -7.01
C ASN A 281 -34.58 34.13 -5.75
N PHE A 282 -34.12 34.54 -4.56
CA PHE A 282 -34.55 33.93 -3.30
C PHE A 282 -36.08 33.95 -3.18
N THR A 283 -36.66 32.87 -2.67
CA THR A 283 -38.11 32.77 -2.46
C THR A 283 -38.44 32.39 -1.02
N CYS A 284 -39.54 32.94 -0.53
CA CYS A 284 -40.16 32.50 0.71
C CYS A 284 -41.66 32.39 0.47
N ALA A 285 -42.23 31.21 0.70
CA ALA A 285 -43.65 30.97 0.53
C ALA A 285 -44.15 29.97 1.59
N PRO A 286 -45.40 30.10 2.06
CA PRO A 286 -46.01 29.05 2.86
C PRO A 286 -46.28 27.78 2.03
N ASN A 287 -46.06 26.61 2.63
CA ASN A 287 -46.53 25.34 2.08
C ASN A 287 -48.06 25.18 2.30
N SER A 288 -48.62 24.03 1.91
CA SER A 288 -50.05 23.70 2.10
C SER A 288 -50.52 23.71 3.56
N GLU A 289 -49.58 23.63 4.52
CA GLU A 289 -49.84 23.64 5.96
C GLU A 289 -49.60 25.03 6.58
N GLY A 290 -49.27 26.05 5.77
CA GLY A 290 -48.98 27.40 6.24
C GLY A 290 -47.59 27.57 6.89
N VAL A 291 -46.71 26.58 6.72
CA VAL A 291 -45.32 26.61 7.21
C VAL A 291 -44.43 27.32 6.19
N LEU A 292 -43.60 28.25 6.65
CA LEU A 292 -42.69 28.99 5.77
C LEU A 292 -41.61 28.08 5.19
N LEU A 293 -41.49 28.05 3.87
CA LEU A 293 -40.40 27.46 3.12
C LEU A 293 -39.55 28.56 2.51
N LEU A 294 -38.30 28.67 2.97
CA LEU A 294 -37.30 29.57 2.43
C LEU A 294 -36.43 28.78 1.45
N THR A 295 -36.21 29.29 0.24
CA THR A 295 -35.47 28.59 -0.81
C THR A 295 -34.48 29.54 -1.47
N SER A 296 -33.22 29.10 -1.59
CA SER A 296 -32.17 29.82 -2.30
C SER A 296 -32.60 30.07 -3.75
N GLY A 297 -32.19 31.20 -4.32
CA GLY A 297 -32.45 31.52 -5.72
C GLY A 297 -31.52 30.79 -6.72
N ALA A 298 -30.56 30.01 -6.22
CA ALA A 298 -29.63 29.23 -7.03
C ALA A 298 -29.69 27.75 -6.63
N SER A 299 -29.54 26.85 -7.60
CA SER A 299 -29.38 25.42 -7.36
C SER A 299 -27.91 25.03 -7.47
N SER A 300 -27.43 24.27 -6.48
CA SER A 300 -26.11 23.63 -6.50
C SER A 300 -26.06 22.57 -5.40
N LEU A 301 -25.10 21.64 -5.47
CA LEU A 301 -24.93 20.62 -4.41
C LEU A 301 -24.72 21.26 -3.02
N ALA A 302 -24.02 22.39 -2.97
CA ALA A 302 -23.73 23.15 -1.76
C ALA A 302 -24.79 24.21 -1.42
N SER A 303 -25.81 24.38 -2.28
CA SER A 303 -26.83 25.39 -2.04
C SER A 303 -27.54 25.09 -0.73
N SER A 304 -27.73 26.12 0.09
CA SER A 304 -28.24 25.97 1.44
C SER A 304 -28.93 27.25 1.88
N VAL A 305 -29.93 27.10 2.74
CA VAL A 305 -30.51 28.21 3.50
C VAL A 305 -30.52 27.76 4.95
N THR A 306 -29.83 28.50 5.79
CA THR A 306 -29.81 28.23 7.24
C THR A 306 -30.20 29.48 8.01
N VAL A 307 -30.96 29.29 9.08
CA VAL A 307 -31.50 30.39 9.89
C VAL A 307 -30.99 30.28 11.32
N ALA A 308 -30.50 31.40 11.84
CA ALA A 308 -30.05 31.55 13.21
C ALA A 308 -30.78 32.72 13.89
N PRO A 309 -30.84 32.75 15.24
CA PRO A 309 -31.38 33.88 15.96
C PRO A 309 -30.65 35.18 15.65
N ALA A 310 -31.35 36.32 15.75
CA ALA A 310 -30.77 37.66 15.66
C ALA A 310 -29.57 37.83 16.62
N ILE A 311 -28.68 38.80 16.35
CA ILE A 311 -27.54 39.07 17.22
C ILE A 311 -28.03 39.50 18.61
N ASN A 312 -29.02 40.39 18.63
CA ASN A 312 -29.72 40.77 19.84
C ASN A 312 -30.90 39.84 20.10
N SER A 313 -30.85 39.07 21.18
CA SER A 313 -31.92 38.13 21.55
C SER A 313 -33.27 38.79 21.84
N SER A 314 -33.29 40.08 22.23
CA SER A 314 -34.56 40.80 22.45
C SER A 314 -35.27 41.13 21.14
N GLU A 315 -34.54 41.18 20.02
CA GLU A 315 -35.06 41.50 18.69
C GLU A 315 -35.34 40.26 17.83
N ASP A 316 -35.05 39.07 18.36
CA ASP A 316 -35.16 37.82 17.61
C ASP A 316 -36.62 37.43 17.31
N ALA A 317 -36.88 37.21 16.03
CA ALA A 317 -38.14 36.72 15.48
C ALA A 317 -38.07 35.24 15.11
N SER A 318 -36.89 34.60 15.09
CA SER A 318 -36.72 33.23 14.56
C SER A 318 -37.65 32.20 15.24
N GLY A 319 -37.84 32.32 16.56
CA GLY A 319 -38.75 31.45 17.32
C GLY A 319 -40.25 31.71 17.11
N LEU A 320 -40.64 32.96 16.81
CA LEU A 320 -42.01 33.31 16.42
C LEU A 320 -42.32 32.82 15.01
N LEU A 321 -41.34 32.93 14.12
CA LEU A 321 -41.42 32.47 12.73
C LEU A 321 -41.26 30.95 12.59
N LYS A 322 -40.87 30.25 13.67
CA LYS A 322 -40.58 28.81 13.69
C LYS A 322 -39.48 28.40 12.70
N LEU A 323 -38.50 29.26 12.46
CA LEU A 323 -37.44 29.05 11.47
C LEU A 323 -36.12 28.55 12.08
N GLY A 324 -35.39 27.76 11.30
CA GLY A 324 -34.07 27.24 11.65
C GLY A 324 -34.09 26.01 12.55
N LYS A 325 -32.99 25.25 12.55
CA LYS A 325 -32.86 24.00 13.32
C LYS A 325 -33.08 24.17 14.82
N LEU A 326 -32.70 25.32 15.40
CA LEU A 326 -32.91 25.63 16.82
C LEU A 326 -34.39 25.69 17.22
N ASN A 327 -35.28 25.99 16.27
CA ASN A 327 -36.73 26.01 16.47
C ASN A 327 -37.40 24.76 15.90
N SER A 328 -36.66 23.65 15.78
CA SER A 328 -37.10 22.38 15.18
C SER A 328 -37.44 22.45 13.68
N GLY A 329 -36.98 23.50 12.99
CA GLY A 329 -37.08 23.60 11.54
C GLY A 329 -36.16 22.59 10.83
N LYS A 330 -36.45 22.32 9.57
CA LYS A 330 -35.69 21.38 8.73
C LYS A 330 -34.96 22.15 7.62
N GLU A 331 -33.64 22.03 7.59
CA GLU A 331 -32.80 22.64 6.57
C GLU A 331 -32.27 21.54 5.64
N THR A 332 -32.51 21.68 4.35
CA THR A 332 -32.10 20.74 3.30
C THR A 332 -31.19 21.43 2.31
N ILE A 333 -30.02 20.84 2.04
CA ILE A 333 -29.10 21.35 1.03
C ILE A 333 -29.53 20.91 -0.38
N GLY A 334 -29.06 21.61 -1.41
CA GLY A 334 -29.40 21.31 -2.80
C GLY A 334 -28.97 19.91 -3.27
N GLY A 335 -27.94 19.34 -2.65
CA GLY A 335 -27.50 17.95 -2.87
C GLY A 335 -28.17 16.90 -1.97
N ALA A 336 -29.15 17.26 -1.13
CA ALA A 336 -29.72 16.34 -0.13
C ALA A 336 -30.32 15.07 -0.76
N VAL A 337 -30.96 15.21 -1.93
CA VAL A 337 -31.60 14.12 -2.67
C VAL A 337 -30.62 13.34 -3.54
N THR A 338 -29.41 13.86 -3.79
CA THR A 338 -28.39 13.14 -4.59
C THR A 338 -27.68 12.06 -3.79
N ARG A 339 -27.91 11.97 -2.47
CA ARG A 339 -27.46 10.88 -1.61
C ARG A 339 -27.99 9.53 -2.09
N PRO A 340 -27.25 8.42 -1.85
CA PRO A 340 -27.73 7.09 -2.23
C PRO A 340 -29.05 6.76 -1.52
N LEU A 341 -29.92 6.02 -2.20
CA LEU A 341 -31.12 5.44 -1.61
C LEU A 341 -30.75 4.57 -0.40
N VAL A 342 -31.60 4.66 0.62
CA VAL A 342 -31.62 3.67 1.70
C VAL A 342 -32.38 2.46 1.18
N ASN A 343 -31.94 1.26 1.54
CA ASN A 343 -32.61 0.04 1.13
C ASN A 343 -33.95 -0.13 1.89
N PRO A 344 -35.12 -0.22 1.23
CA PRO A 344 -36.38 -0.46 1.93
C PRO A 344 -36.61 -1.95 2.21
N ILE A 345 -36.88 -2.25 3.49
CA ILE A 345 -37.57 -3.41 4.10
C ILE A 345 -37.33 -4.79 3.47
N GLY A 346 -36.64 -5.66 4.21
CA GLY A 346 -36.46 -7.10 3.93
C GLY A 346 -35.00 -7.52 4.11
N ILE A 347 -34.10 -6.80 3.44
CA ILE A 347 -32.65 -6.98 3.53
C ILE A 347 -31.97 -5.61 3.64
N PRO A 348 -31.35 -5.22 4.77
CA PRO A 348 -30.84 -3.87 4.95
C PRO A 348 -29.50 -3.60 4.21
N TYR A 349 -29.08 -4.47 3.30
CA TYR A 349 -27.75 -4.47 2.69
C TYR A 349 -27.80 -4.44 1.17
N TYR A 350 -26.80 -3.80 0.58
CA TYR A 350 -26.42 -3.89 -0.84
C TYR A 350 -25.19 -4.77 -0.97
N PHE A 351 -25.27 -5.85 -1.73
CA PHE A 351 -24.14 -6.75 -1.96
C PHE A 351 -23.30 -6.21 -3.12
N LEU A 352 -21.98 -6.21 -2.95
CA LEU A 352 -21.10 -5.79 -4.02
C LEU A 352 -21.08 -6.88 -5.10
N GLY A 353 -21.33 -6.50 -6.35
CA GLY A 353 -21.38 -7.46 -7.46
C GLY A 353 -22.67 -8.29 -7.54
N ASP A 354 -23.69 -8.02 -6.73
CA ASP A 354 -24.99 -8.70 -6.80
C ASP A 354 -26.14 -7.71 -6.55
N ASN A 355 -27.16 -7.77 -7.41
CA ASN A 355 -28.36 -6.95 -7.30
C ASN A 355 -29.66 -7.75 -7.26
N THR A 356 -29.61 -9.08 -7.12
CA THR A 356 -30.78 -9.98 -7.19
C THR A 356 -31.92 -9.51 -6.27
N GLU A 357 -31.59 -9.07 -5.06
CA GLU A 357 -32.55 -8.64 -4.04
C GLU A 357 -32.88 -7.13 -4.08
N ASN A 358 -32.16 -6.32 -4.87
CA ASN A 358 -32.20 -4.85 -4.83
C ASN A 358 -32.27 -4.19 -6.21
N THR A 359 -32.81 -4.89 -7.20
CA THR A 359 -32.83 -4.45 -8.61
C THR A 359 -33.48 -3.07 -8.82
N ALA A 360 -34.44 -2.68 -7.97
CA ALA A 360 -35.11 -1.38 -8.07
C ALA A 360 -34.23 -0.19 -7.65
N GLN A 361 -33.29 -0.39 -6.71
CA GLN A 361 -32.44 0.66 -6.14
C GLN A 361 -31.05 0.70 -6.80
N VAL A 362 -30.71 -0.30 -7.59
CA VAL A 362 -29.40 -0.47 -8.23
C VAL A 362 -29.49 -0.15 -9.72
N VAL A 363 -28.51 0.60 -10.23
CA VAL A 363 -28.38 0.93 -11.66
C VAL A 363 -27.65 -0.19 -12.39
N SER A 364 -26.51 -0.60 -11.86
CA SER A 364 -25.67 -1.65 -12.43
C SER A 364 -24.77 -2.26 -11.35
N ILE A 365 -24.22 -3.42 -11.67
CA ILE A 365 -23.24 -4.14 -10.85
C ILE A 365 -22.05 -4.56 -11.71
N GLN A 366 -20.90 -4.73 -11.06
CA GLN A 366 -19.77 -5.47 -11.59
C GLN A 366 -19.45 -6.57 -10.60
N VAL A 367 -19.52 -7.83 -11.04
CA VAL A 367 -19.05 -8.97 -10.24
C VAL A 367 -17.53 -8.90 -10.16
N GLY A 368 -16.98 -9.02 -8.95
CA GLY A 368 -15.54 -9.14 -8.71
C GLY A 368 -15.00 -10.46 -9.25
N SER A 369 -13.83 -10.41 -9.85
CA SER A 369 -13.16 -11.58 -10.42
C SER A 369 -11.66 -11.51 -10.18
N ASP A 370 -11.06 -12.66 -9.88
CA ASP A 370 -9.60 -12.84 -9.77
C ASP A 370 -8.92 -12.84 -11.15
N GLY A 371 -9.71 -12.65 -12.21
CA GLY A 371 -9.22 -12.52 -13.58
C GLY A 371 -9.00 -13.87 -14.25
N ASP A 372 -8.20 -13.85 -15.31
CA ASP A 372 -7.85 -15.05 -16.06
C ASP A 372 -6.71 -15.79 -15.36
N LEU A 373 -6.69 -17.12 -15.53
CA LEU A 373 -5.55 -17.93 -15.10
C LEU A 373 -4.27 -17.44 -15.80
N VAL A 374 -3.26 -17.08 -15.02
CA VAL A 374 -1.96 -16.66 -15.53
C VAL A 374 -1.20 -17.90 -16.01
N ASN A 375 -1.30 -18.20 -17.29
CA ASN A 375 -0.73 -19.40 -17.93
C ASN A 375 0.61 -19.14 -18.65
N SER A 376 1.21 -17.96 -18.46
CA SER A 376 2.50 -17.60 -19.05
C SER A 376 3.39 -16.90 -18.03
N ASP A 377 4.70 -16.96 -18.26
CA ASP A 377 5.71 -16.36 -17.38
C ASP A 377 5.78 -14.83 -17.52
N GLN A 378 5.30 -14.28 -18.63
CA GLN A 378 5.50 -12.87 -18.98
C GLN A 378 4.97 -11.88 -17.93
N PRO A 379 3.77 -12.06 -17.34
CA PRO A 379 3.29 -11.17 -16.29
C PRO A 379 4.20 -11.13 -15.05
N PHE A 380 4.83 -12.25 -14.69
CA PHE A 380 5.77 -12.31 -13.57
C PHE A 380 7.10 -11.64 -13.92
N ILE A 381 7.62 -11.85 -15.14
CA ILE A 381 8.85 -11.21 -15.63
C ILE A 381 8.66 -9.69 -15.74
N ALA A 382 7.52 -9.26 -16.26
CA ALA A 382 7.17 -7.85 -16.42
C ALA A 382 7.00 -7.10 -15.09
N ALA A 383 6.85 -7.82 -13.97
CA ALA A 383 6.77 -7.25 -12.64
C ALA A 383 8.14 -6.97 -12.00
N LEU A 384 9.24 -7.56 -12.51
CA LEU A 384 10.59 -7.32 -11.97
C LEU A 384 10.98 -5.83 -11.97
N PRO A 385 10.76 -5.05 -13.05
CA PRO A 385 11.09 -3.61 -13.07
C PRO A 385 10.31 -2.75 -12.07
N LEU A 386 9.21 -3.25 -11.47
CA LEU A 386 8.51 -2.53 -10.39
C LEU A 386 9.37 -2.35 -9.14
N LEU A 387 10.50 -3.07 -9.05
CA LEU A 387 11.49 -2.93 -7.99
C LEU A 387 12.59 -1.90 -8.31
N ASP A 388 12.60 -1.28 -9.50
CA ASP A 388 13.68 -0.37 -9.91
C ASP A 388 13.72 0.92 -9.06
N THR A 389 12.59 1.31 -8.47
CA THR A 389 12.49 2.47 -7.56
C THR A 389 12.81 2.12 -6.11
N ILE A 390 13.04 0.85 -5.79
CA ILE A 390 13.29 0.35 -4.44
C ILE A 390 14.77 -0.01 -4.30
N ASP A 391 15.46 0.61 -3.35
CA ASP A 391 16.91 0.52 -3.20
C ASP A 391 17.37 -0.42 -2.07
N ASP A 392 16.46 -0.90 -1.22
CA ASP A 392 16.80 -1.74 -0.07
C ASP A 392 16.43 -3.22 -0.25
N VAL A 393 15.96 -3.62 -1.43
CA VAL A 393 15.69 -5.03 -1.79
C VAL A 393 17.00 -5.76 -2.06
N SER A 394 17.16 -6.91 -1.41
CA SER A 394 18.38 -7.73 -1.45
C SER A 394 18.12 -9.15 -1.94
N LEU A 395 16.90 -9.66 -1.79
CA LEU A 395 16.48 -10.99 -2.24
C LEU A 395 15.22 -10.87 -3.09
N ILE A 396 15.11 -11.65 -4.16
CA ILE A 396 13.92 -11.68 -5.03
C ILE A 396 13.50 -13.13 -5.24
N ALA A 397 12.20 -13.41 -5.12
CA ALA A 397 11.62 -14.71 -5.40
C ALA A 397 10.27 -14.60 -6.14
N ILE A 398 10.04 -15.54 -7.06
CA ILE A 398 8.75 -15.71 -7.78
C ILE A 398 8.24 -17.13 -7.46
N PRO A 399 7.56 -17.31 -6.32
CA PRO A 399 7.30 -18.63 -5.78
C PRO A 399 6.33 -19.44 -6.62
N GLY A 400 6.67 -20.72 -6.83
CA GLY A 400 5.75 -21.74 -7.33
C GLY A 400 5.57 -21.83 -8.84
N ILE A 401 6.21 -20.95 -9.63
CA ILE A 401 6.23 -21.04 -11.09
C ILE A 401 7.38 -21.95 -11.56
N GLY A 402 8.58 -21.70 -11.01
CA GLY A 402 9.75 -22.56 -11.16
C GLY A 402 10.18 -22.87 -12.59
N SER A 403 9.83 -22.02 -13.58
CA SER A 403 10.25 -22.20 -14.96
C SER A 403 11.65 -21.65 -15.22
N GLU A 404 12.30 -22.16 -16.26
CA GLU A 404 13.64 -21.77 -16.67
C GLU A 404 13.69 -20.30 -17.13
N ALA A 405 12.60 -19.83 -17.76
CA ALA A 405 12.48 -18.45 -18.21
C ALA A 405 12.38 -17.48 -17.03
N ILE A 406 11.62 -17.82 -15.98
CA ILE A 406 11.55 -17.03 -14.75
C ILE A 406 12.91 -16.98 -14.06
N VAL A 407 13.57 -18.13 -13.92
CA VAL A 407 14.88 -18.22 -13.26
C VAL A 407 15.93 -17.41 -14.03
N GLY A 408 15.99 -17.57 -15.35
CA GLY A 408 16.88 -16.80 -16.21
C GLY A 408 16.60 -15.29 -16.16
N ALA A 409 15.33 -14.89 -16.23
CA ALA A 409 14.93 -13.49 -16.17
C ALA A 409 15.23 -12.85 -14.81
N GLY A 410 14.92 -13.53 -13.70
CA GLY A 410 15.20 -13.05 -12.35
C GLY A 410 16.70 -12.86 -12.10
N MET A 411 17.52 -13.82 -12.52
CA MET A 411 18.98 -13.71 -12.46
C MET A 411 19.53 -12.59 -13.35
N LYS A 412 19.00 -12.43 -14.57
CA LYS A 412 19.37 -11.34 -15.49
C LYS A 412 19.03 -9.98 -14.89
N TYR A 413 17.84 -9.86 -14.31
CA TYR A 413 17.39 -8.64 -13.63
C TYR A 413 18.34 -8.26 -12.48
N CYS A 414 18.65 -9.21 -11.58
CA CYS A 414 19.58 -8.98 -10.47
C CYS A 414 20.98 -8.56 -10.94
N ALA A 415 21.48 -9.16 -12.03
CA ALA A 415 22.79 -8.81 -12.58
C ALA A 415 22.83 -7.41 -13.23
N ASN A 416 21.72 -6.99 -13.84
CA ASN A 416 21.66 -5.77 -14.65
C ASN A 416 21.04 -4.55 -13.95
N ARG A 417 20.52 -4.70 -12.72
CA ARG A 417 20.18 -3.55 -11.87
C ARG A 417 21.40 -2.64 -11.71
N SER A 418 21.18 -1.34 -11.60
CA SER A 418 22.25 -0.31 -11.64
C SER A 418 23.35 -0.55 -10.60
N LEU A 419 23.03 -1.10 -9.44
CA LEU A 419 23.99 -1.45 -8.40
C LEU A 419 24.28 -2.95 -8.29
N SER A 420 23.61 -3.80 -9.09
CA SER A 420 23.62 -5.26 -8.96
C SER A 420 23.56 -5.69 -7.48
N ASP A 421 22.51 -5.20 -6.81
CA ASP A 421 22.30 -5.07 -5.37
C ASP A 421 21.44 -6.18 -4.76
N CYS A 422 20.87 -7.05 -5.59
CA CYS A 422 19.98 -8.13 -5.15
C CYS A 422 20.39 -9.51 -5.69
N PHE A 423 19.78 -10.55 -5.13
CA PHE A 423 20.04 -11.95 -5.45
C PHE A 423 18.72 -12.72 -5.65
N PHE A 424 18.63 -13.50 -6.73
CA PHE A 424 17.44 -14.25 -7.08
C PHE A 424 17.41 -15.64 -6.43
N ILE A 425 16.28 -16.00 -5.84
CA ILE A 425 16.02 -17.34 -5.28
C ILE A 425 14.97 -18.00 -6.17
N GLY A 426 15.42 -18.98 -6.94
CA GLY A 426 14.60 -19.75 -7.87
C GLY A 426 14.16 -21.09 -7.30
N ASP A 427 12.94 -21.47 -7.65
CA ASP A 427 12.41 -22.81 -7.45
C ASP A 427 12.57 -23.61 -8.74
N MET A 428 12.67 -24.94 -8.64
CA MET A 428 12.31 -25.81 -9.76
C MET A 428 10.79 -26.01 -9.81
N ARG A 429 10.27 -26.46 -10.96
CA ARG A 429 8.85 -26.81 -11.10
C ARG A 429 8.48 -27.92 -10.11
N GLN A 430 7.22 -27.90 -9.64
CA GLN A 430 6.72 -28.86 -8.64
C GLN A 430 6.79 -30.31 -9.12
N ASP A 431 6.67 -30.54 -10.41
CA ASP A 431 6.71 -31.85 -11.07
C ASP A 431 8.12 -32.28 -11.45
N ASN A 432 9.17 -31.54 -11.09
CA ASN A 432 10.56 -31.87 -11.40
C ASN A 432 11.31 -32.28 -10.13
N ASP A 433 11.22 -33.58 -9.82
CA ASP A 433 11.67 -34.15 -8.55
C ASP A 433 12.83 -35.15 -8.72
N THR A 434 13.35 -35.33 -9.94
CA THR A 434 14.47 -36.23 -10.24
C THR A 434 15.75 -35.47 -10.62
N VAL A 435 16.89 -36.16 -10.50
CA VAL A 435 18.20 -35.63 -10.93
C VAL A 435 18.25 -35.38 -12.44
N ALA A 436 17.61 -36.23 -13.23
CA ALA A 436 17.59 -36.10 -14.69
C ALA A 436 16.80 -34.86 -15.12
N GLU A 437 15.65 -34.60 -14.50
CA GLU A 437 14.88 -33.37 -14.73
C GLU A 437 15.65 -32.13 -14.28
N ALA A 438 16.34 -32.19 -13.14
CA ALA A 438 17.22 -31.12 -12.69
C ALA A 438 18.35 -30.83 -13.69
N GLU A 439 18.91 -31.84 -14.33
CA GLU A 439 19.90 -31.66 -15.39
C GLU A 439 19.32 -30.96 -16.64
N ILE A 440 18.13 -31.38 -17.08
CA ILE A 440 17.42 -30.76 -18.21
C ILE A 440 17.10 -29.29 -17.89
N PHE A 441 16.53 -29.05 -16.71
CA PHE A 441 16.21 -27.72 -16.20
C PHE A 441 17.46 -26.83 -16.17
N ALA A 442 18.53 -27.31 -15.54
CA ALA A 442 19.79 -26.58 -15.49
C ALA A 442 20.32 -26.26 -16.88
N ALA A 443 20.21 -27.17 -17.85
CA ALA A 443 20.66 -26.92 -19.22
C ALA A 443 19.85 -25.83 -19.93
N ALA A 444 18.54 -25.77 -19.68
CA ALA A 444 17.61 -24.85 -20.33
C ALA A 444 17.58 -23.43 -19.73
N VAL A 445 17.98 -23.24 -18.46
CA VAL A 445 18.10 -21.90 -17.84
C VAL A 445 19.10 -21.02 -18.59
N SER A 446 18.63 -19.85 -19.05
CA SER A 446 19.46 -18.85 -19.74
C SER A 446 18.99 -17.40 -19.46
N PRO A 447 19.89 -16.45 -19.16
CA PRO A 447 21.32 -16.64 -18.97
C PRO A 447 21.64 -17.27 -17.61
N LYS A 448 22.70 -18.09 -17.54
CA LYS A 448 23.26 -18.54 -16.26
C LYS A 448 24.21 -17.49 -15.72
N ASN A 449 24.04 -17.09 -14.48
CA ASN A 449 24.97 -16.21 -13.80
C ASN A 449 25.03 -16.53 -12.30
N SER A 450 25.79 -15.76 -11.54
CA SER A 450 25.97 -15.98 -10.11
C SER A 450 24.99 -15.18 -9.24
N TYR A 451 24.17 -14.30 -9.80
CA TYR A 451 23.19 -13.50 -9.07
C TYR A 451 21.90 -14.27 -8.74
N GLY A 452 21.90 -15.61 -8.86
CA GLY A 452 20.84 -16.44 -8.32
C GLY A 452 21.23 -17.87 -8.04
N ALA A 453 20.35 -18.56 -7.33
CA ALA A 453 20.45 -19.96 -6.97
C ALA A 453 19.09 -20.66 -7.13
N VAL A 454 19.12 -21.95 -7.45
CA VAL A 454 17.93 -22.78 -7.68
C VAL A 454 17.87 -23.90 -6.66
N TYR A 455 16.66 -24.23 -6.19
CA TYR A 455 16.41 -25.20 -5.12
C TYR A 455 15.44 -26.31 -5.52
N ILE A 456 15.73 -27.52 -5.04
CA ILE A 456 14.94 -28.77 -5.19
C ILE A 456 15.09 -29.61 -3.90
N PRO A 457 14.11 -30.42 -3.48
CA PRO A 457 12.76 -30.54 -4.00
C PRO A 457 11.80 -29.57 -3.31
N TRP A 458 10.52 -29.65 -3.69
CA TRP A 458 9.45 -28.97 -2.97
C TRP A 458 9.30 -29.52 -1.55
N VAL A 459 8.82 -28.67 -0.65
CA VAL A 459 8.77 -28.93 0.79
C VAL A 459 7.32 -29.20 1.20
N LYS A 460 7.10 -30.17 2.07
CA LYS A 460 5.80 -30.44 2.67
C LYS A 460 5.64 -29.64 3.96
N MET A 461 4.52 -28.92 4.10
CA MET A 461 4.13 -28.23 5.32
C MET A 461 2.69 -28.57 5.70
N LEU A 462 2.32 -28.42 6.97
CA LEU A 462 0.91 -28.48 7.37
C LEU A 462 0.14 -27.35 6.68
N ASP A 463 -1.09 -27.61 6.26
CA ASP A 463 -1.98 -26.59 5.70
C ASP A 463 -2.23 -25.49 6.75
N PRO A 464 -1.77 -24.26 6.50
CA PRO A 464 -1.90 -23.18 7.47
C PRO A 464 -3.36 -22.70 7.63
N THR A 465 -4.26 -23.09 6.71
CA THR A 465 -5.71 -22.84 6.83
C THR A 465 -6.41 -23.87 7.73
N GLY A 466 -5.78 -25.01 7.98
CA GLY A 466 -6.37 -26.13 8.73
C GLY A 466 -7.49 -26.85 8.00
N VAL A 467 -7.71 -26.58 6.71
CA VAL A 467 -8.77 -27.21 5.90
C VAL A 467 -8.38 -28.62 5.51
N LEU A 468 -7.13 -28.83 5.09
CA LEU A 468 -6.61 -30.14 4.73
C LEU A 468 -5.91 -30.80 5.93
N PRO A 469 -6.24 -32.07 6.24
CA PRO A 469 -5.54 -32.82 7.29
C PRO A 469 -4.14 -33.27 6.84
N GLU A 470 -3.93 -33.38 5.53
CA GLU A 470 -2.67 -33.83 4.94
C GLU A 470 -1.72 -32.65 4.64
N PRO A 471 -0.40 -32.85 4.77
CA PRO A 471 0.57 -31.83 4.39
C PRO A 471 0.47 -31.44 2.92
N ILE A 472 0.55 -30.13 2.65
CA ILE A 472 0.60 -29.55 1.30
C ILE A 472 2.04 -29.38 0.83
N LEU A 473 2.25 -29.48 -0.48
CA LEU A 473 3.53 -29.16 -1.12
C LEU A 473 3.60 -27.66 -1.41
N VAL A 474 4.71 -27.05 -1.03
CA VAL A 474 5.00 -25.62 -1.22
C VAL A 474 6.41 -25.40 -1.77
N PRO A 475 6.64 -24.32 -2.53
CA PRO A 475 7.94 -24.03 -3.10
C PRO A 475 8.99 -23.71 -2.03
N PRO A 476 10.27 -24.05 -2.28
CA PRO A 476 11.35 -23.83 -1.32
C PRO A 476 11.73 -22.35 -1.13
N SER A 477 11.50 -21.47 -2.09
CA SER A 477 11.96 -20.07 -2.09
C SER A 477 11.59 -19.28 -0.83
N GLY A 478 10.40 -19.46 -0.28
CA GLY A 478 9.98 -18.82 0.97
C GLY A 478 10.84 -19.23 2.18
N PHE A 479 11.06 -20.54 2.35
CA PHE A 479 11.94 -21.07 3.41
C PHE A 479 13.37 -20.57 3.22
N VAL A 480 13.89 -20.69 2.00
CA VAL A 480 15.28 -20.33 1.68
C VAL A 480 15.54 -18.84 1.93
N ALA A 481 14.63 -17.96 1.51
CA ALA A 481 14.76 -16.52 1.75
C ALA A 481 14.80 -16.20 3.26
N GLY A 482 13.97 -16.88 4.06
CA GLY A 482 13.98 -16.74 5.52
C GLY A 482 15.30 -17.25 6.13
N LEU A 483 15.76 -18.42 5.69
CA LEU A 483 17.02 -19.01 6.17
C LEU A 483 18.25 -18.20 5.79
N TYR A 484 18.25 -17.56 4.62
CA TYR A 484 19.24 -16.56 4.24
C TYR A 484 19.23 -15.40 5.25
N ALA A 485 18.07 -14.80 5.50
CA ALA A 485 17.92 -13.72 6.47
C ALA A 485 18.43 -14.10 7.87
N LYS A 486 18.07 -15.31 8.34
CA LYS A 486 18.51 -15.85 9.63
C LYS A 486 20.02 -16.05 9.69
N THR A 487 20.59 -16.67 8.66
CA THR A 487 22.03 -16.95 8.60
C THR A 487 22.83 -15.65 8.54
N ASP A 488 22.39 -14.69 7.73
CA ASP A 488 23.03 -13.39 7.62
C ASP A 488 23.04 -12.65 8.97
N ALA A 489 21.91 -12.65 9.67
CA ALA A 489 21.77 -11.99 10.97
C ALA A 489 22.63 -12.65 12.07
N GLN A 490 22.71 -13.99 12.09
CA GLN A 490 23.38 -14.73 13.15
C GLN A 490 24.88 -14.93 12.90
N ARG A 491 25.29 -15.09 11.64
CA ARG A 491 26.63 -15.55 11.26
C ARG A 491 27.31 -14.69 10.20
N GLY A 492 26.60 -13.72 9.62
CA GLY A 492 27.07 -12.85 8.55
C GLY A 492 26.83 -13.45 7.15
N VAL A 493 26.61 -12.56 6.18
CA VAL A 493 26.30 -12.91 4.77
C VAL A 493 27.40 -13.73 4.07
N TRP A 494 28.62 -13.72 4.60
CA TRP A 494 29.76 -14.49 4.13
C TRP A 494 29.77 -15.95 4.60
N LYS A 495 28.76 -16.40 5.35
CA LYS A 495 28.59 -17.81 5.74
C LYS A 495 27.56 -18.50 4.85
N ALA A 496 27.84 -19.75 4.51
CA ALA A 496 26.91 -20.55 3.74
C ALA A 496 25.60 -20.75 4.53
N PRO A 497 24.43 -20.49 3.92
CA PRO A 497 23.13 -20.73 4.53
C PRO A 497 22.74 -22.21 4.44
N ALA A 498 23.70 -23.12 4.56
CA ALA A 498 23.49 -24.56 4.41
C ALA A 498 24.25 -25.35 5.49
N GLY A 499 23.77 -26.56 5.77
CA GLY A 499 24.35 -27.50 6.72
C GLY A 499 23.36 -27.99 7.77
N VAL A 500 23.81 -28.89 8.64
CA VAL A 500 22.97 -29.60 9.64
C VAL A 500 22.25 -28.67 10.62
N ASN A 501 22.75 -27.45 10.81
CA ASN A 501 22.17 -26.46 11.73
C ASN A 501 21.18 -25.51 11.03
N VAL A 502 20.97 -25.65 9.72
CA VAL A 502 20.09 -24.79 8.94
C VAL A 502 18.79 -25.52 8.64
N GLY A 503 18.02 -25.78 9.69
CA GLY A 503 16.75 -26.49 9.63
C GLY A 503 15.61 -25.62 9.11
N LEU A 504 14.73 -26.20 8.29
CA LEU A 504 13.53 -25.57 7.75
C LEU A 504 12.40 -25.64 8.78
N GLY A 505 12.13 -24.53 9.47
CA GLY A 505 11.05 -24.44 10.45
C GLY A 505 9.69 -24.59 9.78
N GLY A 506 8.82 -25.44 10.33
CA GLY A 506 7.47 -25.70 9.79
C GLY A 506 7.41 -26.72 8.65
N ALA A 507 8.55 -27.22 8.18
CA ALA A 507 8.60 -28.33 7.22
C ALA A 507 8.35 -29.67 7.94
N VAL A 508 7.46 -30.50 7.38
CA VAL A 508 7.12 -31.83 7.90
C VAL A 508 7.56 -32.97 6.97
N GLY A 509 8.02 -32.63 5.76
CA GLY A 509 8.56 -33.59 4.82
C GLY A 509 9.10 -32.93 3.55
N LEU A 510 9.58 -33.76 2.63
CA LEU A 510 10.01 -33.37 1.28
C LEU A 510 9.19 -34.11 0.23
N ALA A 511 9.09 -33.57 -0.98
CA ALA A 511 8.49 -34.28 -2.10
C ALA A 511 9.27 -35.57 -2.39
N VAL A 512 10.60 -35.46 -2.44
CA VAL A 512 11.55 -36.56 -2.63
C VAL A 512 12.71 -36.46 -1.65
N ASN A 513 13.23 -37.61 -1.19
CA ASN A 513 14.44 -37.68 -0.40
C ASN A 513 15.62 -38.09 -1.28
N PHE A 514 16.58 -37.19 -1.48
CA PHE A 514 17.79 -37.48 -2.25
C PHE A 514 18.84 -38.25 -1.44
N THR A 515 19.42 -39.25 -2.07
CA THR A 515 20.63 -39.96 -1.61
C THR A 515 21.88 -39.10 -1.77
N ASP A 516 22.99 -39.50 -1.14
CA ASP A 516 24.26 -38.78 -1.25
C ASP A 516 24.79 -38.73 -2.69
N VAL A 517 24.60 -39.82 -3.45
CA VAL A 517 24.99 -39.90 -4.87
C VAL A 517 24.16 -38.94 -5.72
N GLN A 518 22.83 -38.94 -5.52
CA GLN A 518 21.94 -38.02 -6.23
C GLN A 518 22.25 -36.56 -5.91
N GLN A 519 22.56 -36.25 -4.65
CA GLN A 519 23.03 -34.92 -4.24
C GLN A 519 24.32 -34.53 -4.95
N GLY A 520 25.27 -35.45 -5.10
CA GLY A 520 26.50 -35.24 -5.87
C GLY A 520 26.19 -34.84 -7.31
N ASN A 521 25.27 -35.54 -7.96
CA ASN A 521 24.86 -35.23 -9.33
C ASN A 521 24.15 -33.86 -9.44
N LEU A 522 23.33 -33.48 -8.46
CA LEU A 522 22.71 -32.13 -8.42
C LEU A 522 23.77 -31.03 -8.28
N ASN A 523 24.80 -31.28 -7.46
CA ASN A 523 25.90 -30.35 -7.24
C ASN A 523 26.67 -30.04 -8.52
N ASP A 524 26.87 -31.05 -9.38
CA ASP A 524 27.55 -30.89 -10.69
C ASP A 524 26.74 -30.01 -11.66
N LYS A 525 25.43 -29.89 -11.42
CA LYS A 525 24.52 -29.02 -12.19
C LYS A 525 24.26 -27.67 -11.52
N ASN A 526 24.97 -27.36 -10.42
CA ASN A 526 24.80 -26.15 -9.63
C ASN A 526 23.39 -25.96 -9.03
N ILE A 527 22.66 -27.05 -8.83
CA ILE A 527 21.33 -27.03 -8.19
C ILE A 527 21.47 -27.42 -6.71
N ASN A 528 20.74 -26.72 -5.85
CA ASN A 528 20.82 -26.89 -4.40
C ASN A 528 19.75 -27.84 -3.88
N GLY A 529 20.21 -28.88 -3.18
CA GLY A 529 19.32 -29.86 -2.55
C GLY A 529 18.87 -29.43 -1.16
N ILE A 530 17.61 -29.72 -0.83
CA ILE A 530 17.08 -29.78 0.54
C ILE A 530 17.01 -31.26 0.93
N ARG A 531 17.47 -31.59 2.13
CA ARG A 531 17.59 -32.99 2.57
C ARG A 531 16.99 -33.21 3.94
N GLN A 532 16.53 -34.44 4.17
CA GLN A 532 16.07 -34.90 5.46
C GLN A 532 17.07 -35.90 6.04
N PHE A 533 17.52 -35.64 7.27
CA PHE A 533 18.38 -36.54 8.03
C PHE A 533 17.70 -36.93 9.34
N ALA A 534 17.90 -38.16 9.79
CA ALA A 534 17.29 -38.66 11.02
C ALA A 534 17.66 -37.84 12.27
N SER A 535 18.90 -37.34 12.34
CA SER A 535 19.41 -36.59 13.51
C SER A 535 19.25 -35.07 13.41
N SER A 536 19.14 -34.51 12.20
CA SER A 536 19.15 -33.05 11.96
C SER A 536 17.83 -32.51 11.39
N GLY A 537 16.87 -33.39 11.10
CA GLY A 537 15.61 -33.01 10.47
C GLY A 537 15.79 -32.60 9.01
N ILE A 538 14.93 -31.70 8.53
CA ILE A 538 14.94 -31.17 7.16
C ILE A 538 15.82 -29.93 7.12
N VAL A 539 16.87 -29.94 6.30
CA VAL A 539 17.91 -28.90 6.27
C VAL A 539 18.23 -28.44 4.85
N LEU A 540 18.66 -27.20 4.73
CA LEU A 540 19.23 -26.69 3.48
C LEU A 540 20.63 -27.28 3.29
N TRP A 541 20.86 -28.00 2.19
CA TRP A 541 22.10 -28.78 1.99
C TRP A 541 22.95 -28.32 0.80
N GLY A 542 22.54 -27.27 0.09
CA GLY A 542 23.29 -26.66 -1.01
C GLY A 542 23.52 -25.17 -0.82
N ALA A 543 24.66 -24.67 -1.30
CA ALA A 543 25.03 -23.24 -1.28
C ALA A 543 25.72 -22.77 -2.57
N ARG A 544 25.31 -23.30 -3.73
CA ARG A 544 25.84 -22.96 -5.07
C ARG A 544 24.95 -21.97 -5.83
N THR A 545 25.58 -21.09 -6.59
CA THR A 545 24.92 -20.25 -7.60
C THR A 545 24.86 -21.00 -8.92
N MET A 546 24.08 -20.51 -9.88
CA MET A 546 23.99 -21.10 -11.22
C MET A 546 25.23 -20.82 -12.12
N SER A 547 26.27 -20.16 -11.60
CA SER A 547 27.44 -19.76 -12.39
C SER A 547 28.37 -20.92 -12.72
N ALA A 548 28.87 -20.95 -13.95
CA ALA A 548 29.95 -21.85 -14.35
C ALA A 548 31.34 -21.36 -13.87
N ASP A 549 31.45 -20.10 -13.44
CA ASP A 549 32.71 -19.51 -12.97
C ASP A 549 33.06 -20.03 -11.56
N PRO A 550 34.20 -20.73 -11.39
CA PRO A 550 34.63 -21.24 -10.08
C PRO A 550 34.80 -20.16 -9.00
N GLU A 551 35.06 -18.90 -9.38
CA GLU A 551 35.18 -17.80 -8.42
C GLU A 551 33.83 -17.43 -7.80
N TRP A 552 32.76 -17.53 -8.59
CA TRP A 552 31.41 -17.14 -8.21
C TRP A 552 30.47 -18.31 -7.94
N LYS A 553 31.02 -19.53 -7.87
CA LYS A 553 30.29 -20.78 -7.63
C LYS A 553 29.43 -20.75 -6.36
N TYR A 554 29.87 -20.04 -5.31
CA TYR A 554 29.22 -20.11 -3.99
C TYR A 554 28.36 -18.89 -3.66
N ILE A 555 27.17 -19.17 -3.13
CA ILE A 555 26.21 -18.17 -2.62
C ILE A 555 26.86 -17.18 -1.64
N PRO A 556 27.55 -17.60 -0.57
CA PRO A 556 28.16 -16.65 0.37
C PRO A 556 29.21 -15.74 -0.28
N VAL A 557 29.88 -16.20 -1.34
CA VAL A 557 30.90 -15.39 -2.05
C VAL A 557 30.23 -14.29 -2.87
N ARG A 558 29.21 -14.62 -3.67
CA ARG A 558 28.47 -13.61 -4.44
C ARG A 558 27.72 -12.66 -3.52
N ARG A 559 27.02 -13.15 -2.51
CA ARG A 559 26.24 -12.30 -1.59
C ARG A 559 27.15 -11.39 -0.76
N MET A 560 28.34 -11.83 -0.37
CA MET A 560 29.36 -10.97 0.24
C MET A 560 29.82 -9.85 -0.70
N ALA A 561 30.06 -10.15 -1.98
CA ALA A 561 30.43 -9.13 -2.96
C ALA A 561 29.32 -8.08 -3.16
N ILE A 562 28.05 -8.52 -3.22
CA ILE A 562 26.89 -7.61 -3.28
C ILE A 562 26.86 -6.73 -2.03
N PHE A 563 26.97 -7.32 -0.84
CA PHE A 563 26.98 -6.60 0.42
C PHE A 563 28.08 -5.53 0.50
N LEU A 564 29.31 -5.88 0.11
CA LEU A 564 30.44 -4.94 0.05
C LEU A 564 30.17 -3.80 -0.92
N ARG A 565 29.70 -4.12 -2.14
CA ARG A 565 29.39 -3.13 -3.18
C ARG A 565 28.37 -2.11 -2.69
N VAL A 566 27.23 -2.57 -2.16
CA VAL A 566 26.15 -1.69 -1.71
C VAL A 566 26.58 -0.86 -0.49
N SER A 567 27.27 -1.48 0.48
CA SER A 567 27.74 -0.76 1.68
C SER A 567 28.73 0.34 1.31
N ILE A 568 29.73 0.02 0.48
CA ILE A 568 30.75 0.98 0.05
C ILE A 568 30.11 2.09 -0.79
N TYR A 569 29.28 1.74 -1.78
CA TYR A 569 28.59 2.73 -2.62
C TYR A 569 27.80 3.75 -1.81
N ARG A 570 27.03 3.30 -0.80
CA ARG A 570 26.28 4.18 0.10
C ARG A 570 27.18 4.99 1.02
N GLY A 571 28.28 4.39 1.51
CA GLY A 571 29.20 5.02 2.44
C GLY A 571 30.06 6.13 1.83
N ILE A 572 30.34 6.08 0.53
CA ILE A 572 31.26 7.03 -0.14
C ILE A 572 30.53 8.13 -0.94
N GLN A 573 29.21 8.26 -0.82
CA GLN A 573 28.43 9.29 -1.53
C GLN A 573 28.93 10.71 -1.33
N PHE A 574 29.56 11.01 -0.19
CA PHE A 574 30.12 12.32 0.11
C PHE A 574 31.22 12.75 -0.89
N ALA A 575 31.88 11.81 -1.55
CA ALA A 575 33.00 12.08 -2.46
C ALA A 575 32.59 12.83 -3.74
N VAL A 576 31.29 12.85 -4.10
CA VAL A 576 30.78 13.39 -5.38
C VAL A 576 30.98 14.91 -5.53
N PHE A 577 31.27 15.63 -4.45
CA PHE A 577 31.46 17.09 -4.47
C PHE A 577 32.82 17.54 -3.92
N GLU A 578 33.74 16.60 -3.70
CA GLU A 578 35.07 16.89 -3.17
C GLU A 578 36.08 17.08 -4.31
N PRO A 579 37.12 17.92 -4.13
CA PRO A 579 38.20 18.02 -5.10
C PRO A 579 38.88 16.66 -5.35
N ASN A 580 38.99 16.28 -6.62
CA ASN A 580 39.59 15.01 -7.05
C ASN A 580 41.13 15.07 -6.97
N ASP A 581 41.66 14.93 -5.75
CA ASP A 581 43.09 14.93 -5.44
C ASP A 581 43.39 14.02 -4.23
N GLU A 582 44.67 13.81 -3.92
CA GLU A 582 45.18 12.92 -2.87
C GLU A 582 44.49 13.05 -1.50
N PRO A 583 44.06 14.24 -1.01
CA PRO A 583 43.28 14.34 0.22
C PRO A 583 41.98 13.53 0.20
N LEU A 584 41.22 13.59 -0.91
CA LEU A 584 39.99 12.80 -1.09
C LEU A 584 40.33 11.30 -1.17
N TRP A 585 41.35 10.95 -1.94
CA TRP A 585 41.77 9.56 -2.12
C TRP A 585 42.19 8.92 -0.80
N SER A 586 42.93 9.66 0.04
CA SER A 586 43.31 9.24 1.39
C SER A 586 42.10 9.01 2.28
N GLN A 587 41.11 9.91 2.27
CA GLN A 587 39.86 9.73 3.02
C GLN A 587 39.08 8.49 2.56
N LEU A 588 39.00 8.24 1.25
CA LEU A 588 38.36 7.05 0.69
C LEU A 588 39.05 5.76 1.17
N ARG A 589 40.40 5.71 1.11
CA ARG A 589 41.18 4.56 1.60
C ARG A 589 40.97 4.33 3.10
N LEU A 590 40.97 5.39 3.91
CA LEU A 590 40.77 5.29 5.37
C LEU A 590 39.36 4.80 5.72
N ASN A 591 38.32 5.36 5.09
CA ASN A 591 36.93 4.99 5.37
C ASN A 591 36.63 3.54 4.97
N ILE A 592 36.99 3.15 3.75
CA ILE A 592 36.79 1.78 3.26
C ILE A 592 37.70 0.80 4.01
N GLY A 593 38.95 1.17 4.26
CA GLY A 593 39.90 0.34 5.01
C GLY A 593 39.44 0.05 6.44
N SER A 594 38.87 1.04 7.13
CA SER A 594 38.29 0.87 8.47
C SER A 594 37.10 -0.09 8.44
N PHE A 595 36.19 0.07 7.47
CA PHE A 595 35.04 -0.83 7.27
C PHE A 595 35.47 -2.29 7.01
N MET A 596 36.41 -2.48 6.09
CA MET A 596 36.95 -3.80 5.74
C MET A 596 37.70 -4.42 6.93
N THR A 597 38.42 -3.64 7.72
CA THR A 597 39.06 -4.11 8.96
C THR A 597 38.03 -4.58 9.99
N GLY A 598 36.89 -3.87 10.11
CA GLY A 598 35.77 -4.31 10.96
C GLY A 598 35.19 -5.65 10.52
N LEU A 599 35.10 -5.90 9.22
CA LEU A 599 34.67 -7.20 8.66
C LEU A 599 35.71 -8.29 8.90
N PHE A 600 37.00 -7.99 8.72
CA PHE A 600 38.10 -8.90 9.02
C PHE A 600 38.08 -9.38 10.48
N ARG A 601 37.88 -8.46 11.44
CA ARG A 601 37.77 -8.78 12.87
C ARG A 601 36.57 -9.68 13.20
N ARG A 602 35.51 -9.63 12.39
CA ARG A 602 34.34 -10.53 12.46
C ARG A 602 34.55 -11.87 11.72
N GLY A 603 35.74 -12.10 11.17
CA GLY A 603 36.08 -13.31 10.43
C GLY A 603 35.34 -13.43 9.10
N ALA A 604 35.14 -12.32 8.38
CA ALA A 604 34.47 -12.30 7.08
C ALA A 604 35.35 -12.74 5.90
N PHE A 605 36.67 -12.71 6.08
CA PHE A 605 37.67 -12.96 5.02
C PHE A 605 38.61 -14.10 5.39
N GLN A 606 39.25 -14.68 4.37
CA GLN A 606 40.38 -15.59 4.54
C GLN A 606 41.67 -14.81 4.82
N GLY A 607 42.67 -15.46 5.42
CA GLY A 607 43.98 -14.86 5.73
C GLY A 607 44.15 -14.54 7.21
N ALA A 608 45.41 -14.57 7.68
CA ALA A 608 45.75 -14.32 9.08
C ALA A 608 45.97 -12.82 9.38
N THR A 609 46.20 -12.01 8.35
CA THR A 609 46.44 -10.57 8.46
C THR A 609 45.53 -9.78 7.51
N PRO A 610 45.22 -8.50 7.81
CA PRO A 610 44.38 -7.67 6.95
C PRO A 610 44.88 -7.59 5.50
N SER A 611 46.20 -7.52 5.28
CA SER A 611 46.81 -7.44 3.94
C SER A 611 46.67 -8.71 3.10
N GLN A 612 46.49 -9.87 3.75
CA GLN A 612 46.14 -11.13 3.06
C GLN A 612 44.63 -11.21 2.79
N ALA A 613 43.82 -10.52 3.61
CA ALA A 613 42.37 -10.63 3.61
C ALA A 613 41.67 -9.66 2.66
N PHE A 614 42.19 -8.44 2.50
CA PHE A 614 41.64 -7.45 1.59
C PHE A 614 42.70 -6.40 1.23
N PHE A 615 42.41 -5.64 0.17
CA PHE A 615 43.15 -4.43 -0.16
C PHE A 615 42.19 -3.33 -0.63
N VAL A 616 42.59 -2.08 -0.41
CA VAL A 616 41.89 -0.88 -0.89
C VAL A 616 42.94 0.01 -1.54
N LYS A 617 42.78 0.30 -2.82
CA LYS A 617 43.63 1.23 -3.58
C LYS A 617 42.79 2.36 -4.15
N CYS A 618 43.27 3.58 -3.99
CA CYS A 618 42.74 4.81 -4.56
C CYS A 618 43.90 5.79 -4.53
N ASP A 619 44.61 5.93 -5.63
CA ASP A 619 45.84 6.70 -5.82
C ASP A 619 46.02 7.02 -7.32
N GLY A 620 47.13 7.68 -7.67
CA GLY A 620 47.46 8.01 -9.05
C GLY A 620 47.74 6.81 -9.97
N GLU A 621 47.89 5.58 -9.44
CA GLU A 621 47.93 4.37 -10.28
C GLU A 621 46.51 3.91 -10.68
N THR A 622 45.53 4.13 -9.79
CA THR A 622 44.12 3.78 -10.05
C THR A 622 43.33 4.89 -10.77
N THR A 623 43.65 6.17 -10.51
CA THR A 623 42.95 7.33 -11.06
C THR A 623 43.93 8.14 -11.91
N THR A 624 43.81 8.03 -13.24
CA THR A 624 44.73 8.68 -14.18
C THR A 624 44.40 10.16 -14.36
N GLN A 625 45.31 10.94 -14.97
CA GLN A 625 45.03 12.36 -15.25
C GLN A 625 43.81 12.54 -16.19
N ASP A 626 43.59 11.61 -17.12
CA ASP A 626 42.40 11.63 -17.98
C ASP A 626 41.12 11.38 -17.17
N ASP A 627 41.15 10.47 -16.19
CA ASP A 627 40.04 10.27 -15.25
C ASP A 627 39.74 11.54 -14.44
N ILE A 628 40.78 12.22 -13.95
CA ILE A 628 40.63 13.50 -13.22
C ILE A 628 39.98 14.55 -14.11
N ASN A 629 40.43 14.66 -15.37
CA ASN A 629 39.92 15.64 -16.33
C ASN A 629 38.43 15.42 -16.66
N VAL A 630 37.92 14.19 -16.57
CA VAL A 630 36.50 13.85 -16.74
C VAL A 630 35.75 13.67 -15.41
N GLY A 631 36.36 14.03 -14.28
CA GLY A 631 35.73 14.02 -12.95
C GLY A 631 35.52 12.62 -12.35
N ARG A 632 36.34 11.63 -12.70
CA ARG A 632 36.26 10.25 -12.21
C ARG A 632 37.29 9.98 -11.12
N VAL A 633 36.86 9.28 -10.06
CA VAL A 633 37.72 8.70 -9.03
C VAL A 633 37.53 7.20 -9.06
N ASN A 634 38.63 6.45 -9.21
CA ASN A 634 38.59 4.99 -9.27
C ASN A 634 39.10 4.39 -7.96
N VAL A 635 38.23 3.69 -7.25
CA VAL A 635 38.59 2.95 -6.04
C VAL A 635 38.57 1.46 -6.34
N LEU A 636 39.72 0.80 -6.20
CA LEU A 636 39.85 -0.64 -6.37
C LEU A 636 39.84 -1.32 -5.00
N VAL A 637 38.85 -2.19 -4.78
CA VAL A 637 38.72 -2.98 -3.55
C VAL A 637 38.77 -4.45 -3.90
N GLY A 638 39.69 -5.19 -3.28
CA GLY A 638 39.76 -6.64 -3.38
C GLY A 638 39.60 -7.30 -2.01
N PHE A 639 39.06 -8.51 -1.99
CA PHE A 639 38.86 -9.29 -0.76
C PHE A 639 39.08 -10.78 -1.01
N ALA A 640 39.52 -11.50 0.02
CA ALA A 640 39.71 -12.95 0.02
C ALA A 640 38.45 -13.64 0.59
N PRO A 641 37.60 -14.24 -0.25
CA PRO A 641 36.32 -14.79 0.18
C PRO A 641 36.48 -16.08 0.99
N LEU A 642 35.58 -16.30 1.96
CA LEU A 642 35.44 -17.59 2.63
C LEU A 642 34.73 -18.59 1.72
N LYS A 643 35.49 -19.52 1.15
CA LYS A 643 34.92 -20.66 0.40
C LYS A 643 34.46 -21.76 1.36
N PRO A 644 33.23 -22.31 1.22
CA PRO A 644 32.77 -23.44 2.02
C PRO A 644 33.66 -24.68 1.86
N ALA A 645 33.90 -25.40 2.97
CA ALA A 645 34.54 -26.72 2.94
C ALA A 645 33.49 -27.78 2.57
N GLU A 646 33.34 -28.07 1.28
CA GLU A 646 32.33 -29.03 0.80
C GLU A 646 32.68 -30.49 1.10
N PHE A 647 33.98 -30.79 1.29
CA PHE A 647 34.47 -32.14 1.53
C PHE A 647 35.46 -32.13 2.68
N VAL A 648 35.20 -32.95 3.70
CA VAL A 648 36.16 -33.25 4.77
C VAL A 648 36.64 -34.67 4.57
N VAL A 649 37.81 -34.82 3.96
CA VAL A 649 38.44 -36.13 3.75
C VAL A 649 39.27 -36.48 4.97
N VAL A 650 38.74 -37.31 5.86
CA VAL A 650 39.49 -37.85 7.00
C VAL A 650 40.34 -39.03 6.52
N LYS A 651 41.66 -38.82 6.42
CA LYS A 651 42.61 -39.89 6.12
C LYS A 651 43.13 -40.49 7.43
N ILE A 652 42.68 -41.69 7.77
CA ILE A 652 43.12 -42.41 8.96
C ILE A 652 44.32 -43.29 8.57
N SER A 653 45.46 -43.09 9.23
CA SER A 653 46.67 -43.92 9.09
C SER A 653 46.92 -44.66 10.40
N GLN A 654 47.11 -45.97 10.32
CA GLN A 654 47.49 -46.80 11.46
C GLN A 654 49.02 -46.81 11.59
N LYS A 655 49.54 -46.39 12.75
CA LYS A 655 50.95 -46.51 13.08
C LYS A 655 51.25 -47.98 13.38
N ALA A 656 52.00 -48.67 12.52
CA ALA A 656 52.51 -50.01 12.83
C ALA A 656 53.46 -49.90 14.04
N GLY A 657 53.28 -50.78 15.03
CA GLY A 657 54.06 -50.81 16.26
C GLY A 657 55.55 -50.95 15.96
N GLN A 658 56.39 -50.16 16.64
CA GLN A 658 57.82 -50.42 16.68
C GLN A 658 58.03 -51.76 17.39
N SER A 659 58.53 -52.74 16.64
CA SER A 659 59.09 -53.97 17.20
C SER A 659 60.22 -53.58 18.15
N SER A 660 60.04 -53.96 19.41
CA SER A 660 60.99 -53.78 20.52
C SER A 660 62.35 -54.43 20.29
#